data_AF-A0A8P4JXD0-F1
#
_entry.id   AF-A0A8P4JXD0-F1
#
_cell.length_a   1.000
_cell.length_b   1.000
_cell.length_c   1.000
_cell.angle_alpha   90.00
_cell.angle_beta   90.00
_cell.angle_gamma   90.00
#
_symmetry.space_group_name_H-M   'P 1'
#
loop_
_entity.id
_entity.type
_entity.pdbx_description
1 polymer ?
#
loop_
_entity_poly.entity_id
_entity_poly.type
_entity_poly.pdbx_seq_one_letter_code
_entity_poly.pdbx_strand_id
1 'polypeptide(L)'
;MIRIRITLITPGGVSLLTFYSSAPIRKQLHIFLFLIFSSGLWAEGQHVSTAAQCETTNKVDIVLLVDGSSSISRRDFQSIRSFVSTIVKNFNIRPYGVQIGLVQYSHVPKTEWHLNTHHNKQALLKAIENLQRQGGDTMTGSALLYVLHNIFTPNMGMRADSQRIVVLITDGDSLDDVLLPSQSLKDAGIEIFAVGVREANMTELRSIGSNPKKLHVYRVKDFSLLSNIAKKLIISICDGAYNLGAYCKTTYKADIVLLVDDSGSISQTAFQTMLSFIAEIVRVFNIGPDGVQIGLVQYSDFPMIKWHLNTYNTKQALLMAIDTLDHRGGSTKTGMALHLVPNMGMRADSQRIVVLITDGESQDDVLLPSQSLKDAGIEIFAVGVQNAHENELRAIASDPDEIHVYIVMNFAHLSEIIHNFLINLCDSIHSLDPLRLVGGSSRCAGTLEMKRGEWRPLYASNWTLKSAEVACRELDCGSAVSTEIRNESSIKSVWQRSSDCVQSGSAMRECVSSDSSLCILGITCSDSLRLVNGSSLCSGRLEVKSNQSNQWWSSVCEDDFDQQDAEVVCRELGCGAPSVLQGALYGEVEAPMWSKEFQCGGNESALLDCRSLGSARNTCSPGKAVGLTCSESVRLVGGDSRCAGTLEVKQGEWRPVIGSDWNLTSASVVCRELNCGSAVLIVTKEESSVKSAWWISSDCVHSGSALRECATSSVTSYILNITCFDPTVHMIRVVVLLLTLLVVTTALYFYCKASRGQKPGRQENIELDDYNLGVPAAGGGPTEEEGAQGAE
;
A
#
# COMPACT_ATOMS: atom_id res chain seq x y z
N MET A 1 -60.42 -12.10 -24.85
CA MET A 1 -59.00 -11.70 -24.82
C MET A 1 -58.73 -11.01 -23.50
N ILE A 2 -57.73 -11.43 -22.74
CA ILE A 2 -57.27 -10.69 -21.56
C ILE A 2 -56.11 -9.79 -22.01
N ARG A 3 -56.16 -8.51 -21.63
CA ARG A 3 -55.17 -7.50 -22.03
C ARG A 3 -54.27 -7.23 -20.83
N ILE A 4 -53.04 -7.74 -20.87
CA ILE A 4 -52.05 -7.53 -19.80
C ILE A 4 -51.09 -6.43 -20.26
N ARG A 5 -50.96 -5.37 -19.44
CA ARG A 5 -49.94 -4.33 -19.59
C ARG A 5 -48.86 -4.57 -18.54
N ILE A 6 -47.60 -4.59 -18.98
CA ILE A 6 -46.43 -4.61 -18.10
C ILE A 6 -45.64 -3.34 -18.39
N THR A 7 -45.30 -2.61 -17.33
CA THR A 7 -44.51 -1.38 -17.39
C THR A 7 -43.15 -1.69 -16.79
N LEU A 8 -42.10 -1.63 -17.61
CA LEU A 8 -40.72 -1.78 -17.14
C LEU A 8 -40.11 -0.40 -16.96
N ILE A 9 -39.56 -0.18 -15.76
CA ILE A 9 -38.88 1.06 -15.37
C ILE A 9 -37.40 0.73 -15.25
N THR A 10 -36.56 1.40 -16.05
CA THR A 10 -35.09 1.34 -15.95
C THR A 10 -34.53 2.76 -15.82
N PRO A 11 -33.25 2.94 -15.41
CA PRO A 11 -32.68 4.27 -15.15
C PRO A 11 -32.64 5.23 -16.36
N GLY A 12 -32.93 4.75 -17.58
CA GLY A 12 -32.91 5.53 -18.81
C GLY A 12 -34.28 5.86 -19.43
N GLY A 13 -35.40 5.40 -18.86
CA GLY A 13 -36.75 5.69 -19.36
C GLY A 13 -37.74 4.52 -19.26
N VAL A 14 -39.01 4.81 -19.56
CA VAL A 14 -40.12 3.83 -19.47
C VAL A 14 -40.44 3.27 -20.85
N SER A 15 -40.39 1.94 -20.99
CA SER A 15 -40.82 1.22 -22.20
C SER A 15 -42.07 0.39 -21.94
N LEU A 16 -43.05 0.46 -22.84
CA LEU A 16 -44.35 -0.18 -22.69
C LEU A 16 -44.53 -1.31 -23.71
N LEU A 17 -44.70 -2.54 -23.24
CA LEU A 17 -45.03 -3.71 -24.08
C LEU A 17 -46.44 -4.20 -23.79
N THR A 18 -47.19 -4.52 -24.85
CA THR A 18 -48.58 -5.00 -24.77
C THR A 18 -48.74 -6.27 -25.58
N PHE A 19 -49.18 -7.35 -24.95
CA PHE A 19 -49.41 -8.65 -25.59
C PHE A 19 -50.89 -9.02 -25.63
N TYR A 20 -51.27 -9.86 -26.59
CA TYR A 20 -52.59 -10.48 -26.71
C TYR A 20 -52.45 -12.00 -26.68
N SER A 21 -53.32 -12.69 -25.93
CA SER A 21 -53.37 -14.16 -25.89
C SER A 21 -54.81 -14.68 -25.73
N SER A 22 -55.03 -15.92 -26.17
CA SER A 22 -56.33 -16.57 -26.31
C SER A 22 -56.43 -17.96 -25.66
N ALA A 23 -55.43 -18.39 -24.86
CA ALA A 23 -55.35 -19.73 -24.26
C ALA A 23 -55.43 -19.71 -22.71
N PRO A 24 -55.91 -20.80 -22.06
CA PRO A 24 -56.20 -20.82 -20.62
C PRO A 24 -54.97 -20.94 -19.71
N ILE A 25 -55.10 -20.35 -18.52
CA ILE A 25 -54.02 -19.86 -17.65
C ILE A 25 -53.10 -20.94 -17.04
N ARG A 26 -53.57 -22.19 -16.88
CA ARG A 26 -52.90 -23.19 -16.02
C ARG A 26 -51.59 -23.81 -16.56
N LYS A 27 -51.21 -23.55 -17.82
CA LYS A 27 -49.93 -24.02 -18.41
C LYS A 27 -48.84 -22.95 -18.56
N GLN A 28 -49.13 -21.67 -18.33
CA GLN A 28 -48.14 -20.61 -18.59
C GLN A 28 -47.18 -20.32 -17.42
N LEU A 29 -47.54 -20.62 -16.17
CA LEU A 29 -46.71 -20.27 -15.01
C LEU A 29 -45.31 -20.93 -15.04
N HIS A 30 -45.21 -22.17 -15.54
CA HIS A 30 -43.92 -22.86 -15.69
C HIS A 30 -43.06 -22.26 -16.81
N ILE A 31 -43.64 -21.81 -17.91
CA ILE A 31 -42.90 -21.15 -19.00
C ILE A 31 -42.42 -19.76 -18.54
N PHE A 32 -43.23 -19.06 -17.75
CA PHE A 32 -42.88 -17.75 -17.18
C PHE A 32 -41.68 -17.84 -16.22
N LEU A 33 -41.64 -18.85 -15.35
CA LEU A 33 -40.49 -19.13 -14.48
C LEU A 33 -39.23 -19.54 -15.27
N PHE A 34 -39.39 -20.33 -16.35
CA PHE A 34 -38.24 -20.77 -17.16
C PHE A 34 -37.57 -19.63 -17.93
N LEU A 35 -38.35 -18.64 -18.41
CA LEU A 35 -37.82 -17.48 -19.14
C LEU A 35 -37.21 -16.40 -18.23
N ILE A 36 -37.66 -16.31 -16.97
CA ILE A 36 -36.99 -15.47 -15.96
C ILE A 36 -35.62 -16.08 -15.59
N PHE A 37 -35.48 -17.40 -15.55
CA PHE A 37 -34.20 -18.07 -15.30
C PHE A 37 -33.21 -18.01 -16.48
N SER A 38 -33.68 -17.90 -17.73
CA SER A 38 -32.79 -17.85 -18.91
C SER A 38 -32.35 -16.44 -19.34
N SER A 39 -32.85 -15.39 -18.68
CA SER A 39 -32.49 -13.98 -18.97
C SER A 39 -31.65 -13.32 -17.87
N GLY A 40 -31.21 -14.09 -16.87
CA GLY A 40 -30.36 -13.63 -15.76
C GLY A 40 -28.85 -13.68 -15.99
N LEU A 41 -28.38 -14.00 -17.20
CA LEU A 41 -26.96 -13.91 -17.56
C LEU A 41 -26.69 -12.61 -18.35
N TRP A 42 -25.54 -11.99 -18.05
CA TRP A 42 -25.03 -10.75 -18.67
C TRP A 42 -25.74 -9.45 -18.28
N ALA A 43 -25.65 -9.11 -16.99
CA ALA A 43 -25.47 -7.73 -16.56
C ALA A 43 -24.15 -7.63 -15.79
N GLU A 44 -23.05 -7.77 -16.53
CA GLU A 44 -21.70 -7.61 -16.00
C GLU A 44 -21.48 -6.12 -15.71
N GLY A 45 -21.83 -5.74 -14.48
CA GLY A 45 -21.65 -4.39 -13.98
C GLY A 45 -20.16 -4.09 -13.92
N GLN A 46 -19.64 -3.44 -14.96
CA GLN A 46 -18.35 -2.77 -14.89
C GLN A 46 -18.43 -1.74 -13.75
N HIS A 47 -17.94 -2.14 -12.58
CA HIS A 47 -17.35 -1.20 -11.64
C HIS A 47 -16.19 -0.55 -12.39
N VAL A 48 -16.48 0.59 -13.02
CA VAL A 48 -15.46 1.53 -13.44
C VAL A 48 -14.81 2.03 -12.15
N SER A 49 -13.75 1.33 -11.76
CA SER A 49 -12.81 1.82 -10.76
C SER A 49 -12.32 3.17 -11.28
N THR A 50 -12.75 4.24 -10.61
CA THR A 50 -12.25 5.58 -10.88
C THR A 50 -10.75 5.55 -10.63
N ALA A 51 -9.96 5.65 -11.70
CA ALA A 51 -8.52 5.64 -11.64
C ALA A 51 -8.02 6.60 -10.54
N ALA A 52 -7.04 6.15 -9.75
CA ALA A 52 -6.49 6.90 -8.62
C ALA A 52 -6.13 8.31 -9.07
N GLN A 53 -6.96 9.27 -8.67
CA GLN A 53 -6.90 10.63 -9.17
C GLN A 53 -5.85 11.37 -8.35
N CYS A 54 -4.95 12.10 -9.02
CA CYS A 54 -3.87 12.81 -8.35
C CYS A 54 -4.43 13.95 -7.48
N GLU A 55 -4.61 13.67 -6.19
CA GLU A 55 -5.11 14.61 -5.18
C GLU A 55 -3.96 15.42 -4.58
N THR A 56 -3.43 16.37 -5.36
CA THR A 56 -2.49 17.34 -4.82
C THR A 56 -3.21 18.26 -3.82
N THR A 57 -2.72 18.29 -2.58
CA THR A 57 -3.12 19.28 -1.57
C THR A 57 -2.56 20.67 -1.88
N ASN A 58 -1.46 20.71 -2.63
CA ASN A 58 -0.82 21.93 -3.13
C ASN A 58 -1.38 22.37 -4.50
N LYS A 59 -1.25 23.67 -4.79
CA LYS A 59 -1.52 24.25 -6.11
C LYS A 59 -0.36 23.93 -7.06
N VAL A 60 -0.68 23.53 -8.29
CA VAL A 60 0.33 23.23 -9.32
C VAL A 60 -0.02 23.92 -10.64
N ASP A 61 0.92 24.65 -11.21
CA ASP A 61 0.85 25.32 -12.51
C ASP A 61 1.75 24.57 -13.51
N ILE A 62 1.14 23.79 -14.41
CA ILE A 62 1.86 22.97 -15.39
C ILE A 62 1.77 23.64 -16.77
N VAL A 63 2.91 23.78 -17.45
CA VAL A 63 2.97 24.19 -18.86
C VAL A 63 3.47 23.02 -19.69
N LEU A 64 2.63 22.55 -20.61
CA LEU A 64 3.01 21.56 -21.60
C LEU A 64 3.64 22.29 -22.78
N LEU A 65 4.95 22.10 -22.97
CA LEU A 65 5.72 22.69 -24.07
C LEU A 65 5.95 21.62 -25.13
N VAL A 66 5.17 21.70 -26.20
CA VAL A 66 5.00 20.62 -27.18
C VAL A 66 5.66 20.99 -28.51
N ASP A 67 6.62 20.19 -28.96
CA ASP A 67 7.16 20.32 -30.30
C ASP A 67 6.08 20.00 -31.34
N GLY A 68 5.91 20.94 -32.28
CA GLY A 68 5.02 20.89 -33.43
C GLY A 68 5.77 20.99 -34.76
N SER A 69 7.09 20.78 -34.77
CA SER A 69 8.00 20.87 -35.91
C SER A 69 7.66 19.95 -37.11
N SER A 70 8.46 20.07 -38.17
CA SER A 70 8.30 19.34 -39.43
C SER A 70 8.82 17.90 -39.39
N SER A 71 9.69 17.52 -38.45
CA SER A 71 10.13 16.13 -38.22
C SER A 71 8.98 15.25 -37.71
N ILE A 72 8.10 15.82 -36.91
CA ILE A 72 6.95 15.13 -36.31
C ILE A 72 5.84 14.97 -37.36
N SER A 73 5.52 13.72 -37.71
CA SER A 73 4.44 13.44 -38.66
C SER A 73 3.05 13.70 -38.06
N ARG A 74 2.03 13.88 -38.91
CA ARG A 74 0.63 14.03 -38.44
C ARG A 74 0.14 12.83 -37.62
N ARG A 75 0.69 11.64 -37.82
CA ARG A 75 0.37 10.44 -37.03
C ARG A 75 1.07 10.48 -35.68
N ASP A 76 2.34 10.83 -35.66
CA ASP A 76 3.13 10.94 -34.42
C ASP A 76 2.57 12.01 -33.49
N PHE A 77 2.12 13.14 -34.05
CA PHE A 77 1.45 14.19 -33.29
C PHE A 77 0.10 13.74 -32.68
N GLN A 78 -0.59 12.74 -33.26
CA GLN A 78 -1.77 12.14 -32.62
C GLN A 78 -1.38 11.35 -31.36
N SER A 79 -0.21 10.71 -31.34
CA SER A 79 0.35 10.07 -30.15
C SER A 79 0.69 11.10 -29.07
N ILE A 80 1.29 12.24 -29.44
CA ILE A 80 1.53 13.36 -28.50
C ILE A 80 0.20 13.87 -27.93
N ARG A 81 -0.82 14.10 -28.77
CA ARG A 81 -2.16 14.52 -28.34
C ARG A 81 -2.81 13.51 -27.39
N SER A 82 -2.63 12.21 -27.63
CA SER A 82 -3.08 11.12 -26.75
C SER A 82 -2.33 11.11 -25.41
N PHE A 83 -1.01 11.32 -25.44
CA PHE A 83 -0.16 11.44 -24.25
C PHE A 83 -0.56 12.64 -23.38
N VAL A 84 -0.72 13.82 -23.98
CA VAL A 84 -1.22 15.03 -23.31
C VAL A 84 -2.62 14.81 -22.73
N SER A 85 -3.53 14.15 -23.47
CA SER A 85 -4.84 13.75 -22.96
C SER A 85 -4.74 12.83 -21.74
N THR A 86 -3.77 11.91 -21.74
CA THR A 86 -3.51 10.98 -20.62
C THR A 86 -2.99 11.71 -19.39
N ILE A 87 -2.08 12.66 -19.54
CA ILE A 87 -1.63 13.55 -18.45
C ILE A 87 -2.84 14.27 -17.84
N VAL A 88 -3.63 14.98 -18.65
CA VAL A 88 -4.79 15.75 -18.17
C VAL A 88 -5.87 14.90 -17.50
N LYS A 89 -6.07 13.65 -17.93
CA LYS A 89 -7.04 12.73 -17.31
C LYS A 89 -6.71 12.40 -15.85
N ASN A 90 -5.43 12.41 -15.46
CA ASN A 90 -5.00 12.00 -14.12
C ASN A 90 -5.02 13.14 -13.08
N PHE A 91 -4.94 14.41 -13.50
CA PHE A 91 -4.97 15.56 -12.59
C PHE A 91 -6.39 16.04 -12.24
N ASN A 92 -6.56 16.65 -11.06
CA ASN A 92 -7.80 17.33 -10.68
C ASN A 92 -7.78 18.80 -11.10
N ILE A 93 -8.14 19.06 -12.37
CA ILE A 93 -8.12 20.39 -12.99
C ILE A 93 -9.18 21.30 -12.37
N ARG A 94 -8.75 22.31 -11.60
CA ARG A 94 -9.62 23.28 -10.90
C ARG A 94 -8.83 24.56 -10.55
N PRO A 95 -9.45 25.76 -10.49
CA PRO A 95 -8.73 27.02 -10.25
C PRO A 95 -7.84 27.04 -9.00
N TYR A 96 -8.28 26.37 -7.93
CA TYR A 96 -7.59 26.25 -6.65
C TYR A 96 -6.73 24.96 -6.50
N GLY A 97 -6.55 24.20 -7.57
CA GLY A 97 -5.77 22.95 -7.60
C GLY A 97 -4.77 22.97 -8.75
N VAL A 98 -4.92 22.07 -9.72
CA VAL A 98 -4.04 22.03 -10.90
C VAL A 98 -4.57 22.95 -12.02
N GLN A 99 -3.70 23.80 -12.56
CA GLN A 99 -3.91 24.58 -13.78
C GLN A 99 -2.92 24.11 -14.86
N ILE A 100 -3.36 24.06 -16.13
CA ILE A 100 -2.55 23.54 -17.23
C ILE A 100 -2.63 24.46 -18.45
N GLY A 101 -1.50 25.10 -18.78
CA GLY A 101 -1.29 25.82 -20.04
C GLY A 101 -0.64 24.92 -21.10
N LEU A 102 -0.78 25.27 -22.38
CA LEU A 102 -0.09 24.58 -23.46
C LEU A 102 0.45 25.56 -24.49
N VAL A 103 1.75 25.42 -24.77
CA VAL A 103 2.45 26.12 -25.85
C VAL A 103 2.93 25.05 -26.83
N GLN A 104 2.54 25.21 -28.09
CA GLN A 104 3.16 24.48 -29.19
C GLN A 104 4.33 25.31 -29.73
N TYR A 105 5.44 24.69 -30.12
CA TYR A 105 6.55 25.43 -30.72
C TYR A 105 7.05 24.76 -32.01
N SER A 106 7.68 25.58 -32.85
CA SER A 106 8.48 25.13 -33.98
C SER A 106 9.56 26.20 -34.25
N HIS A 107 9.51 26.88 -35.40
CA HIS A 107 10.29 28.09 -35.65
C HIS A 107 9.81 29.28 -34.79
N VAL A 108 8.54 29.28 -34.37
CA VAL A 108 7.94 30.30 -33.49
C VAL A 108 7.07 29.63 -32.43
N PRO A 109 7.17 29.99 -31.14
CA PRO A 109 6.26 29.53 -30.11
C PRO A 109 4.83 30.10 -30.30
N LYS A 110 3.83 29.24 -30.15
CA LYS A 110 2.40 29.56 -30.23
C LYS A 110 1.70 29.08 -28.97
N THR A 111 1.11 30.02 -28.23
CA THR A 111 0.21 29.67 -27.13
C THR A 111 -1.09 29.10 -27.69
N GLU A 112 -1.44 27.87 -27.30
CA GLU A 112 -2.75 27.29 -27.60
C GLU A 112 -3.76 27.68 -26.51
N TRP A 113 -3.33 27.72 -25.24
CA TRP A 113 -4.07 28.31 -24.12
C TRP A 113 -3.18 28.61 -22.90
N HIS A 114 -3.61 29.55 -22.06
CA HIS A 114 -2.93 29.94 -20.82
C HIS A 114 -3.38 29.10 -19.60
N LEU A 115 -2.66 29.17 -18.47
CA LEU A 115 -2.95 28.42 -17.24
C LEU A 115 -4.39 28.65 -16.74
N ASN A 116 -4.85 29.91 -16.79
CA ASN A 116 -6.19 30.30 -16.38
C ASN A 116 -7.30 30.11 -17.44
N THR A 117 -7.01 29.56 -18.63
CA THR A 117 -8.01 29.48 -19.72
C THR A 117 -9.04 28.36 -19.52
N HIS A 118 -8.67 27.25 -18.89
CA HIS A 118 -9.54 26.08 -18.71
C HIS A 118 -9.64 25.67 -17.24
N HIS A 119 -10.81 25.89 -16.64
CA HIS A 119 -11.06 25.66 -15.21
C HIS A 119 -11.57 24.26 -14.84
N ASN A 120 -11.77 23.37 -15.82
CA ASN A 120 -12.24 22.00 -15.57
C ASN A 120 -11.68 21.01 -16.61
N LYS A 121 -11.63 19.73 -16.21
CA LYS A 121 -11.06 18.63 -17.00
C LYS A 121 -11.74 18.44 -18.37
N GLN A 122 -13.07 18.55 -18.45
CA GLN A 122 -13.82 18.33 -19.70
C GLN A 122 -13.51 19.40 -20.76
N ALA A 123 -13.47 20.68 -20.36
CA ALA A 123 -13.13 21.78 -21.25
C ALA A 123 -11.70 21.64 -21.81
N LEU A 124 -10.74 21.30 -20.95
CA LEU A 124 -9.35 21.11 -21.34
C LEU A 124 -9.16 19.90 -22.27
N LEU A 125 -9.84 18.77 -22.02
CA LEU A 125 -9.81 17.61 -22.92
C LEU A 125 -10.39 17.93 -24.30
N LYS A 126 -11.47 18.71 -24.37
CA LYS A 126 -12.04 19.18 -25.64
C LYS A 126 -11.12 20.13 -26.41
N ALA A 127 -10.34 20.96 -25.70
CA ALA A 127 -9.30 21.79 -26.34
C ALA A 127 -8.19 20.91 -26.94
N ILE A 128 -7.72 19.91 -26.19
CA ILE A 128 -6.70 18.94 -26.63
C ILE A 128 -7.15 18.19 -27.90
N GLU A 129 -8.41 17.73 -27.97
CA GLU A 129 -8.96 17.05 -29.15
C GLU A 129 -8.82 17.86 -30.44
N ASN A 130 -8.87 19.20 -30.36
CA ASN A 130 -8.81 20.09 -31.52
C ASN A 130 -7.38 20.57 -31.87
N LEU A 131 -6.36 20.16 -31.12
CA LEU A 131 -4.97 20.51 -31.41
C LEU A 131 -4.53 20.03 -32.81
N GLN A 132 -3.89 20.93 -33.55
CA GLN A 132 -3.29 20.67 -34.85
C GLN A 132 -1.81 21.03 -34.86
N ARG A 133 -1.01 20.21 -35.54
CA ARG A 133 0.45 20.38 -35.64
C ARG A 133 0.84 21.56 -36.52
N GLN A 134 1.63 22.49 -35.99
CA GLN A 134 2.05 23.74 -36.65
C GLN A 134 2.94 23.54 -37.88
N GLY A 135 3.98 22.71 -37.76
CA GLY A 135 5.09 22.61 -38.71
C GLY A 135 6.13 23.72 -38.55
N GLY A 136 7.35 23.50 -39.05
CA GLY A 136 8.48 24.42 -38.97
C GLY A 136 9.76 23.73 -38.46
N ASP A 137 10.75 24.53 -38.10
CA ASP A 137 12.00 24.06 -37.47
C ASP A 137 11.81 23.77 -35.98
N THR A 138 12.88 23.46 -35.24
CA THR A 138 12.86 23.19 -33.79
C THR A 138 13.69 24.23 -33.04
N MET A 139 13.04 25.27 -32.49
CA MET A 139 13.67 26.35 -31.69
C MET A 139 13.30 26.21 -30.21
N THR A 140 13.85 25.19 -29.56
CA THR A 140 13.55 24.81 -28.17
C THR A 140 13.99 25.91 -27.17
N GLY A 141 15.13 26.57 -27.40
CA GLY A 141 15.65 27.61 -26.51
C GLY A 141 14.73 28.83 -26.46
N SER A 142 14.34 29.33 -27.63
CA SER A 142 13.36 30.39 -27.81
C SER A 142 12.00 30.04 -27.20
N ALA A 143 11.59 28.77 -27.29
CA ALA A 143 10.35 28.28 -26.71
C ALA A 143 10.37 28.23 -25.17
N LEU A 144 11.50 27.83 -24.57
CA LEU A 144 11.72 27.85 -23.12
C LEU A 144 11.67 29.29 -22.56
N LEU A 145 12.36 30.25 -23.20
CA LEU A 145 12.27 31.67 -22.83
C LEU A 145 10.86 32.24 -23.03
N TYR A 146 10.17 31.85 -24.10
CA TYR A 146 8.80 32.29 -24.35
C TYR A 146 7.85 31.85 -23.22
N VAL A 147 7.96 30.61 -22.74
CA VAL A 147 7.17 30.10 -21.61
C VAL A 147 7.43 30.90 -20.33
N LEU A 148 8.70 31.20 -20.02
CA LEU A 148 9.09 32.02 -18.87
C LEU A 148 8.44 33.42 -18.91
N HIS A 149 8.55 34.12 -20.05
CA HIS A 149 8.11 35.52 -20.15
C HIS A 149 6.64 35.72 -20.48
N ASN A 150 5.95 34.74 -21.10
CA ASN A 150 4.60 34.92 -21.64
C ASN A 150 3.54 34.01 -20.98
N ILE A 151 3.93 32.89 -20.37
CA ILE A 151 2.98 31.96 -19.72
C ILE A 151 3.08 32.02 -18.20
N PHE A 152 4.29 31.97 -17.65
CA PHE A 152 4.53 32.13 -16.21
C PHE A 152 4.48 33.60 -15.78
N THR A 153 3.32 34.24 -16.01
CA THR A 153 3.01 35.59 -15.55
C THR A 153 1.68 35.60 -14.79
N PRO A 154 1.49 36.46 -13.77
CA PRO A 154 0.26 36.44 -12.96
C PRO A 154 -1.02 36.66 -13.79
N ASN A 155 -0.95 37.52 -14.81
CA ASN A 155 -2.08 37.82 -15.69
C ASN A 155 -2.53 36.60 -16.52
N MET A 156 -1.63 35.66 -16.80
CA MET A 156 -1.90 34.43 -17.57
C MET A 156 -2.24 33.23 -16.67
N GLY A 157 -2.40 33.47 -15.36
CA GLY A 157 -2.85 32.47 -14.38
C GLY A 157 -1.78 31.99 -13.42
N MET A 158 -0.51 32.40 -13.56
CA MET A 158 0.54 31.94 -12.65
C MET A 158 0.26 32.35 -11.20
N ARG A 159 0.28 31.37 -10.29
CA ARG A 159 0.03 31.54 -8.86
C ARG A 159 1.37 31.50 -8.11
N ALA A 160 1.62 32.54 -7.31
CA ALA A 160 2.87 32.67 -6.54
C ALA A 160 3.07 31.57 -5.49
N ASP A 161 1.98 30.94 -5.03
CA ASP A 161 1.97 29.83 -4.06
C ASP A 161 1.78 28.45 -4.72
N SER A 162 2.20 28.30 -5.99
CA SER A 162 2.15 27.04 -6.72
C SER A 162 3.52 26.45 -7.04
N GLN A 163 3.57 25.12 -7.13
CA GLN A 163 4.67 24.43 -7.82
C GLN A 163 4.51 24.68 -9.33
N ARG A 164 5.58 25.15 -9.99
CA ARG A 164 5.58 25.56 -11.39
C ARG A 164 6.42 24.57 -12.20
N ILE A 165 5.80 23.95 -13.19
CA ILE A 165 6.37 22.80 -13.91
C ILE A 165 6.28 23.02 -15.42
N VAL A 166 7.37 22.76 -16.14
CA VAL A 166 7.40 22.62 -17.61
C VAL A 166 7.57 21.15 -17.96
N VAL A 167 6.69 20.64 -18.84
CA VAL A 167 6.89 19.35 -19.51
C VAL A 167 7.22 19.62 -20.96
N LEU A 168 8.50 19.51 -21.31
CA LEU A 168 9.00 19.62 -22.68
C LEU A 168 8.86 18.28 -23.40
N ILE A 169 8.32 18.26 -24.61
CA ILE A 169 8.25 17.10 -25.50
C ILE A 169 8.87 17.49 -26.84
N THR A 170 9.97 16.83 -27.23
CA THR A 170 10.71 17.07 -28.49
C THR A 170 11.15 15.76 -29.16
N ASP A 171 11.38 15.76 -30.47
CA ASP A 171 11.89 14.60 -31.25
C ASP A 171 13.21 14.84 -31.98
N GLY A 172 13.78 16.04 -31.85
CA GLY A 172 15.03 16.44 -32.49
C GLY A 172 15.79 17.51 -31.73
N ASP A 173 16.98 17.82 -32.25
CA ASP A 173 17.94 18.76 -31.68
C ASP A 173 17.49 20.20 -31.93
N SER A 174 17.79 21.10 -30.99
CA SER A 174 17.47 22.51 -31.15
C SER A 174 18.42 23.21 -32.14
N LEU A 175 17.89 24.16 -32.91
CA LEU A 175 18.69 25.02 -33.78
C LEU A 175 19.19 26.31 -33.09
N ASP A 176 18.85 26.50 -31.81
CA ASP A 176 19.24 27.63 -30.95
C ASP A 176 19.80 27.15 -29.59
N ASP A 177 20.42 28.05 -28.81
CA ASP A 177 20.93 27.69 -27.49
C ASP A 177 19.80 27.37 -26.51
N VAL A 178 19.89 26.20 -25.87
CA VAL A 178 18.95 25.76 -24.83
C VAL A 178 19.50 25.92 -23.41
N LEU A 179 20.80 26.17 -23.25
CA LEU A 179 21.46 26.17 -21.95
C LEU A 179 21.02 27.38 -21.12
N LEU A 180 21.15 28.59 -21.65
CA LEU A 180 20.73 29.81 -20.95
C LEU A 180 19.20 29.89 -20.74
N PRO A 181 18.34 29.53 -21.72
CA PRO A 181 16.89 29.43 -21.50
C PRO A 181 16.47 28.45 -20.41
N SER A 182 17.02 27.23 -20.43
CA SER A 182 16.65 26.22 -19.44
C SER A 182 17.18 26.54 -18.05
N GLN A 183 18.33 27.21 -17.93
CA GLN A 183 18.83 27.68 -16.64
C GLN A 183 17.95 28.83 -16.09
N SER A 184 17.57 29.79 -16.94
CA SER A 184 16.70 30.91 -16.53
C SER A 184 15.35 30.45 -15.95
N LEU A 185 14.78 29.36 -16.48
CA LEU A 185 13.58 28.72 -15.92
C LEU A 185 13.86 28.09 -14.54
N LYS A 186 14.95 27.34 -14.39
CA LYS A 186 15.33 26.69 -13.12
C LYS A 186 15.62 27.72 -12.02
N ASP A 187 16.35 28.79 -12.35
CA ASP A 187 16.66 29.90 -11.44
C ASP A 187 15.39 30.65 -11.00
N ALA A 188 14.39 30.74 -11.88
CA ALA A 188 13.06 31.24 -11.54
C ALA A 188 12.24 30.28 -10.65
N GLY A 189 12.79 29.12 -10.27
CA GLY A 189 12.14 28.09 -9.45
C GLY A 189 11.09 27.30 -10.22
N ILE A 190 11.32 27.03 -11.51
CA ILE A 190 10.44 26.24 -12.39
C ILE A 190 11.12 24.90 -12.71
N GLU A 191 10.42 23.81 -12.44
CA GLU A 191 10.89 22.44 -12.60
C GLU A 191 10.69 21.96 -14.05
N ILE A 192 11.70 21.36 -14.68
CA ILE A 192 11.65 20.98 -16.10
C ILE A 192 11.77 19.47 -16.27
N PHE A 193 10.71 18.85 -16.77
CA PHE A 193 10.68 17.48 -17.26
C PHE A 193 10.91 17.47 -18.77
N ALA A 194 12.03 16.90 -19.22
CA ALA A 194 12.42 16.82 -20.63
C ALA A 194 12.14 15.42 -21.19
N VAL A 195 11.23 15.33 -22.17
CA VAL A 195 10.85 14.11 -22.87
C VAL A 195 11.38 14.16 -24.31
N GLY A 196 12.44 13.40 -24.56
CA GLY A 196 12.97 13.16 -25.89
C GLY A 196 12.38 11.91 -26.53
N VAL A 197 11.92 12.03 -27.77
CA VAL A 197 11.40 10.92 -28.58
C VAL A 197 12.37 10.60 -29.73
N ARG A 198 12.42 9.33 -30.15
CA ARG A 198 13.35 8.82 -31.18
C ARG A 198 14.81 9.12 -30.84
N GLU A 199 15.52 9.81 -31.73
CA GLU A 199 16.96 10.06 -31.66
C GLU A 199 17.34 11.42 -31.06
N ALA A 200 16.38 12.13 -30.46
CA ALA A 200 16.62 13.40 -29.75
C ALA A 200 17.87 13.36 -28.85
N ASN A 201 18.71 14.39 -28.95
CA ASN A 201 20.01 14.46 -28.30
C ASN A 201 19.92 14.42 -26.76
N MET A 202 20.44 13.33 -26.18
CA MET A 202 20.40 13.11 -24.73
C MET A 202 21.30 14.06 -23.93
N THR A 203 22.33 14.65 -24.54
CA THR A 203 23.17 15.66 -23.88
C THR A 203 22.40 16.97 -23.76
N GLU A 204 21.68 17.36 -24.81
CA GLU A 204 20.78 18.52 -24.82
C GLU A 204 19.62 18.34 -23.83
N LEU A 205 18.92 17.20 -23.88
CA LEU A 205 17.82 16.90 -22.94
C LEU A 205 18.27 16.86 -21.47
N ARG A 206 19.53 16.43 -21.21
CA ARG A 206 20.12 16.46 -19.88
C ARG A 206 20.52 17.87 -19.43
N SER A 207 20.94 18.77 -20.33
CA SER A 207 21.17 20.17 -19.96
C SER A 207 19.85 20.87 -19.67
N ILE A 208 18.79 20.58 -20.44
CA ILE A 208 17.46 21.18 -20.26
C ILE A 208 16.78 20.72 -18.96
N GLY A 209 16.63 19.40 -18.74
CA GLY A 209 15.86 18.88 -17.60
C GLY A 209 16.43 19.26 -16.22
N SER A 210 15.58 19.35 -15.21
CA SER A 210 15.98 19.60 -13.81
C SER A 210 16.76 18.43 -13.20
N ASN A 211 17.32 18.62 -11.99
CA ASN A 211 17.99 17.56 -11.23
C ASN A 211 16.99 16.91 -10.25
N PRO A 212 17.12 15.60 -9.94
CA PRO A 212 18.06 14.64 -10.52
C PRO A 212 17.59 14.14 -11.90
N LYS A 213 18.55 13.92 -12.83
CA LYS A 213 18.24 13.59 -14.23
C LYS A 213 17.41 12.30 -14.42
N LYS A 214 17.54 11.33 -13.51
CA LYS A 214 16.81 10.03 -13.51
C LYS A 214 15.27 10.18 -13.39
N LEU A 215 14.82 11.30 -12.81
CA LEU A 215 13.41 11.64 -12.63
C LEU A 215 12.90 12.64 -13.69
N HIS A 216 13.78 13.52 -14.17
CA HIS A 216 13.41 14.64 -15.03
C HIS A 216 13.68 14.44 -16.52
N VAL A 217 14.48 13.44 -16.92
CA VAL A 217 14.87 13.22 -18.31
C VAL A 217 14.40 11.86 -18.79
N TYR A 218 13.59 11.85 -19.84
CA TYR A 218 12.97 10.67 -20.43
C TYR A 218 13.44 10.50 -21.87
N ARG A 219 13.88 9.29 -22.23
CA ARG A 219 14.08 8.89 -23.63
C ARG A 219 13.03 7.86 -24.01
N VAL A 220 12.34 8.10 -25.12
CA VAL A 220 11.30 7.22 -25.66
C VAL A 220 11.69 6.86 -27.09
N LYS A 221 11.83 5.56 -27.41
CA LYS A 221 12.33 5.14 -28.74
C LYS A 221 11.38 5.49 -29.89
N ASP A 222 10.07 5.57 -29.64
CA ASP A 222 9.06 5.93 -30.63
C ASP A 222 7.83 6.58 -29.99
N PHE A 223 7.11 7.41 -30.74
CA PHE A 223 5.91 8.11 -30.30
C PHE A 223 4.79 7.19 -29.78
N SER A 224 4.67 5.97 -30.32
CA SER A 224 3.72 4.97 -29.82
C SER A 224 3.98 4.53 -28.38
N LEU A 225 5.21 4.68 -27.89
CA LEU A 225 5.65 4.29 -26.54
C LEU A 225 5.54 5.43 -25.51
N LEU A 226 5.04 6.61 -25.89
CA LEU A 226 4.80 7.72 -24.95
C LEU A 226 3.87 7.31 -23.80
N SER A 227 2.89 6.42 -24.05
CA SER A 227 2.04 5.83 -23.00
C SER A 227 2.82 5.16 -21.87
N ASN A 228 3.99 4.58 -22.18
CA ASN A 228 4.77 3.79 -21.22
C ASN A 228 5.47 4.69 -20.19
N ILE A 229 5.83 5.91 -20.58
CA ILE A 229 6.37 6.91 -19.64
C ILE A 229 5.28 7.75 -18.98
N ALA A 230 4.05 7.75 -19.50
CA ALA A 230 2.97 8.60 -18.99
C ALA A 230 2.73 8.42 -17.49
N LYS A 231 2.63 7.17 -17.02
CA LYS A 231 2.48 6.87 -15.59
C LYS A 231 3.67 7.36 -14.77
N LYS A 232 4.91 7.03 -15.16
CA LYS A 232 6.12 7.46 -14.44
C LYS A 232 6.23 8.99 -14.39
N LEU A 233 5.92 9.68 -15.48
CA LEU A 233 5.94 11.14 -15.55
C LEU A 233 4.83 11.75 -14.69
N ILE A 234 3.60 11.23 -14.77
CA ILE A 234 2.47 11.70 -13.94
C ILE A 234 2.79 11.50 -12.47
N ILE A 235 3.30 10.32 -12.06
CA ILE A 235 3.81 10.06 -10.71
C ILE A 235 4.90 11.08 -10.37
N SER A 236 5.91 11.28 -11.22
CA SER A 236 7.00 12.24 -10.93
C SER A 236 6.54 13.71 -10.84
N ILE A 237 5.40 14.08 -11.44
CA ILE A 237 4.78 15.42 -11.36
C ILE A 237 3.82 15.51 -10.15
N CYS A 238 3.11 14.44 -9.81
CA CYS A 238 2.23 14.34 -8.65
C CYS A 238 3.01 14.29 -7.33
N ASP A 239 4.09 13.52 -7.34
CA ASP A 239 5.09 13.34 -6.28
C ASP A 239 6.18 14.42 -6.37
N GLY A 240 6.24 15.12 -7.51
CA GLY A 240 6.92 16.39 -7.76
C GLY A 240 8.34 16.53 -7.23
N ALA A 241 9.18 15.47 -7.31
CA ALA A 241 10.52 15.37 -6.68
C ALA A 241 10.58 15.71 -5.16
N TYR A 242 9.43 15.95 -4.53
CA TYR A 242 9.25 16.52 -3.19
C TYR A 242 8.27 15.70 -2.34
N ASN A 243 7.87 14.50 -2.77
CA ASN A 243 7.32 13.51 -1.84
C ASN A 243 8.32 13.09 -0.76
N LEU A 244 9.62 13.40 -0.90
CA LEU A 244 10.53 13.39 0.23
C LEU A 244 10.23 14.53 1.23
N GLY A 245 9.87 15.72 0.76
CA GLY A 245 9.35 16.79 1.62
C GLY A 245 7.98 16.48 2.26
N ALA A 246 7.25 15.47 1.76
CA ALA A 246 6.06 14.90 2.40
C ALA A 246 6.39 13.73 3.34
N TYR A 247 7.39 12.91 2.99
CA TYR A 247 7.98 11.88 3.83
C TYR A 247 8.52 12.50 5.13
N CYS A 248 9.43 13.46 5.00
CA CYS A 248 10.08 14.17 6.12
C CYS A 248 9.20 15.28 6.75
N LYS A 249 7.86 15.14 6.68
CA LYS A 249 6.86 16.02 7.31
C LYS A 249 5.79 15.15 7.99
N THR A 250 5.35 15.46 9.21
CA THR A 250 4.69 16.74 9.50
C THR A 250 4.87 17.29 10.92
N THR A 251 5.56 16.58 11.83
CA THR A 251 5.59 16.95 13.27
C THR A 251 6.94 16.82 13.99
N TYR A 252 8.04 16.50 13.29
CA TYR A 252 9.33 16.20 13.94
C TYR A 252 10.26 17.42 14.04
N LYS A 253 10.88 17.58 15.22
CA LYS A 253 11.98 18.52 15.46
C LYS A 253 13.31 17.81 15.24
N ALA A 254 14.19 18.41 14.44
CA ALA A 254 15.56 17.94 14.26
C ALA A 254 16.54 19.11 14.20
N ASP A 255 17.75 18.91 14.72
CA ASP A 255 18.86 19.86 14.69
C ASP A 255 20.01 19.24 13.91
N ILE A 256 20.27 19.80 12.73
CA ILE A 256 21.29 19.31 11.80
C ILE A 256 22.45 20.30 11.80
N VAL A 257 23.64 19.84 12.17
CA VAL A 257 24.88 20.62 12.04
C VAL A 257 25.66 20.12 10.82
N LEU A 258 25.84 20.99 9.84
CA LEU A 258 26.65 20.73 8.67
C LEU A 258 28.10 21.09 8.97
N LEU A 259 29.00 20.11 8.93
CA LEU A 259 30.46 20.31 8.96
C LEU A 259 30.97 20.23 7.53
N VAL A 260 31.41 21.37 7.00
CA VAL A 260 31.69 21.56 5.57
C VAL A 260 33.17 21.88 5.38
N ASP A 261 33.89 20.95 4.77
CA ASP A 261 35.29 21.14 4.41
C ASP A 261 35.45 22.24 3.35
N ASP A 262 36.35 23.18 3.60
CA ASP A 262 36.76 24.22 2.66
C ASP A 262 38.30 24.29 2.48
N SER A 263 38.97 23.17 2.72
CA SER A 263 40.41 22.97 2.51
C SER A 263 40.89 23.27 1.09
N GLY A 264 42.22 23.38 0.94
CA GLY A 264 42.88 23.78 -0.31
C GLY A 264 42.94 22.71 -1.39
N SER A 265 42.59 21.46 -1.08
CA SER A 265 42.38 20.37 -2.05
C SER A 265 41.10 20.58 -2.86
N ILE A 266 40.08 21.18 -2.25
CA ILE A 266 38.81 21.51 -2.88
C ILE A 266 39.00 22.76 -3.75
N SER A 267 38.57 22.68 -5.01
CA SER A 267 38.54 23.86 -5.90
C SER A 267 37.27 24.69 -5.72
N GLN A 268 37.27 25.98 -6.08
CA GLN A 268 36.09 26.84 -6.03
C GLN A 268 34.85 26.23 -6.71
N THR A 269 35.01 25.53 -7.85
CA THR A 269 33.90 24.89 -8.57
C THR A 269 33.42 23.59 -7.89
N ALA A 270 34.34 22.83 -7.29
CA ALA A 270 34.01 21.69 -6.45
C ALA A 270 33.24 22.13 -5.19
N PHE A 271 33.68 23.19 -4.51
CA PHE A 271 33.01 23.78 -3.36
C PHE A 271 31.58 24.24 -3.71
N GLN A 272 31.39 24.93 -4.83
CA GLN A 272 30.05 25.30 -5.31
C GLN A 272 29.14 24.10 -5.63
N THR A 273 29.73 22.97 -6.05
CA THR A 273 28.99 21.71 -6.22
C THR A 273 28.59 21.12 -4.86
N MET A 274 29.43 21.25 -3.83
CA MET A 274 29.12 20.86 -2.45
C MET A 274 28.01 21.75 -1.85
N LEU A 275 28.06 23.07 -2.05
CA LEU A 275 27.00 24.00 -1.66
C LEU A 275 25.66 23.66 -2.34
N SER A 276 25.70 23.25 -3.61
CA SER A 276 24.52 22.79 -4.35
C SER A 276 23.91 21.53 -3.72
N PHE A 277 24.75 20.56 -3.29
CA PHE A 277 24.31 19.37 -2.56
C PHE A 277 23.66 19.74 -1.21
N ILE A 278 24.27 20.65 -0.46
CA ILE A 278 23.72 21.18 0.80
C ILE A 278 22.37 21.88 0.58
N ALA A 279 22.25 22.66 -0.50
CA ALA A 279 21.01 23.34 -0.84
C ALA A 279 19.85 22.35 -1.13
N GLU A 280 20.12 21.18 -1.72
CA GLU A 280 19.12 20.10 -1.86
C GLU A 280 18.67 19.54 -0.50
N ILE A 281 19.58 19.39 0.47
CA ILE A 281 19.21 19.00 1.85
C ILE A 281 18.26 20.02 2.47
N VAL A 282 18.60 21.30 2.41
CA VAL A 282 17.76 22.40 2.93
C VAL A 282 16.40 22.48 2.21
N ARG A 283 16.36 22.15 0.92
CA ARG A 283 15.14 22.17 0.11
C ARG A 283 14.09 21.17 0.59
N VAL A 284 14.46 20.02 1.17
CA VAL A 284 13.48 19.04 1.68
C VAL A 284 12.77 19.53 2.95
N PHE A 285 13.53 19.99 3.95
CA PHE A 285 13.01 20.14 5.32
C PHE A 285 12.06 21.32 5.58
N ASN A 286 11.31 21.24 6.68
CA ASN A 286 10.52 22.35 7.19
C ASN A 286 11.36 23.22 8.15
N ILE A 287 12.11 24.18 7.59
CA ILE A 287 13.03 25.04 8.36
C ILE A 287 12.25 26.00 9.27
N GLY A 288 12.50 25.94 10.58
CA GLY A 288 11.87 26.83 11.57
C GLY A 288 12.00 26.33 13.02
N PRO A 289 11.60 27.15 14.02
CA PRO A 289 11.80 26.87 15.44
C PRO A 289 11.02 25.64 15.96
N ASP A 290 9.90 25.30 15.33
CA ASP A 290 9.08 24.12 15.65
C ASP A 290 9.32 22.94 14.70
N GLY A 291 10.24 23.09 13.73
CA GLY A 291 10.60 22.07 12.75
C GLY A 291 12.08 21.76 12.79
N VAL A 292 12.73 21.74 11.62
CA VAL A 292 14.16 21.48 11.49
C VAL A 292 14.95 22.79 11.62
N GLN A 293 16.03 22.76 12.39
CA GLN A 293 17.02 23.83 12.47
C GLN A 293 18.34 23.35 11.87
N ILE A 294 19.04 24.23 11.14
CA ILE A 294 20.27 23.86 10.42
C ILE A 294 21.37 24.89 10.72
N GLY A 295 22.43 24.44 11.39
CA GLY A 295 23.66 25.20 11.64
C GLY A 295 24.77 24.78 10.67
N LEU A 296 25.73 25.66 10.43
CA LEU A 296 26.86 25.35 9.54
C LEU A 296 28.19 25.80 10.16
N VAL A 297 29.15 24.87 10.17
CA VAL A 297 30.55 25.09 10.49
C VAL A 297 31.36 24.82 9.23
N GLN A 298 32.08 25.82 8.75
CA GLN A 298 33.00 25.69 7.63
C GLN A 298 34.42 25.54 8.19
N TYR A 299 35.17 24.53 7.75
CA TYR A 299 36.46 24.21 8.36
C TYR A 299 37.57 23.90 7.34
N SER A 300 38.76 24.40 7.67
CA SER A 300 40.01 24.05 6.99
C SER A 300 41.13 23.91 8.04
N ASP A 301 42.03 24.90 8.15
CA ASP A 301 43.02 25.00 9.23
C ASP A 301 42.37 25.23 10.61
N PHE A 302 41.25 25.96 10.61
CA PHE A 302 40.46 26.24 11.80
C PHE A 302 38.96 26.24 11.45
N PRO A 303 38.11 25.60 12.26
CA PRO A 303 36.67 25.60 12.05
C PRO A 303 36.05 26.96 12.44
N MET A 304 35.13 27.45 11.62
CA MET A 304 34.36 28.66 11.85
C MET A 304 32.87 28.37 11.79
N ILE A 305 32.14 28.70 12.85
CA ILE A 305 30.68 28.74 12.85
C ILE A 305 30.27 29.88 11.91
N LYS A 306 29.67 29.54 10.76
CA LYS A 306 29.09 30.53 9.83
C LYS A 306 27.72 30.97 10.32
N TRP A 307 26.94 30.07 10.92
CA TRP A 307 25.72 30.39 11.67
C TRP A 307 25.31 29.26 12.63
N HIS A 308 24.66 29.64 13.73
CA HIS A 308 24.05 28.72 14.71
C HIS A 308 22.69 28.21 14.23
N LEU A 309 22.21 27.11 14.83
CA LEU A 309 20.96 26.41 14.47
C LEU A 309 19.73 27.33 14.39
N ASN A 310 19.61 28.29 15.31
CA ASN A 310 18.46 29.21 15.42
C ASN A 310 18.59 30.52 14.60
N THR A 311 19.65 30.67 13.78
CA THR A 311 19.93 31.91 13.03
C THR A 311 18.92 32.15 11.90
N TYR A 312 18.62 31.11 11.11
CA TYR A 312 17.75 31.20 9.95
C TYR A 312 16.45 30.40 10.15
N ASN A 313 15.37 31.13 10.43
CA ASN A 313 14.05 30.54 10.70
C ASN A 313 13.17 30.35 9.44
N THR A 314 13.74 30.52 8.23
CA THR A 314 13.04 30.24 6.97
C THR A 314 13.98 29.59 5.96
N LYS A 315 13.43 28.68 5.15
CA LYS A 315 14.14 27.98 4.07
C LYS A 315 14.80 28.93 3.08
N GLN A 316 14.09 29.99 2.67
CA GLN A 316 14.61 30.95 1.69
C GLN A 316 15.80 31.75 2.24
N ALA A 317 15.76 32.20 3.50
CA ALA A 317 16.87 32.91 4.11
C ALA A 317 18.12 32.02 4.27
N LEU A 318 17.92 30.75 4.65
CA LEU A 318 19.01 29.78 4.78
C LEU A 318 19.65 29.45 3.42
N LEU A 319 18.85 29.27 2.36
CA LEU A 319 19.37 29.04 1.00
C LEU A 319 20.20 30.24 0.50
N MET A 320 19.71 31.47 0.68
CA MET A 320 20.48 32.67 0.32
C MET A 320 21.80 32.79 1.10
N ALA A 321 21.84 32.33 2.36
CA ALA A 321 23.07 32.33 3.15
C ALA A 321 24.09 31.29 2.62
N ILE A 322 23.63 30.11 2.21
CA ILE A 322 24.46 29.06 1.60
C ILE A 322 25.08 29.55 0.28
N ASP A 323 24.30 30.20 -0.58
CA ASP A 323 24.78 30.73 -1.86
C ASP A 323 25.87 31.82 -1.71
N THR A 324 25.97 32.45 -0.54
CA THR A 324 27.01 33.46 -0.23
C THR A 324 28.31 32.89 0.36
N LEU A 325 28.42 31.58 0.57
CA LEU A 325 29.62 30.99 1.18
C LEU A 325 30.85 31.04 0.26
N ASP A 326 31.90 31.59 0.81
CA ASP A 326 33.21 31.85 0.23
C ASP A 326 34.22 30.75 0.61
N HIS A 327 34.91 30.18 -0.40
CA HIS A 327 35.96 29.16 -0.21
C HIS A 327 37.27 29.83 0.17
N ARG A 328 37.95 29.34 1.22
CA ARG A 328 39.18 29.95 1.76
C ARG A 328 40.44 29.14 1.47
N GLY A 329 40.31 27.82 1.38
CA GLY A 329 41.45 26.90 1.42
C GLY A 329 42.01 26.71 2.83
N GLY A 330 43.04 25.86 2.91
CA GLY A 330 43.73 25.49 4.15
C GLY A 330 44.02 23.99 4.23
N SER A 331 44.38 23.50 5.40
CA SER A 331 44.43 22.06 5.73
C SER A 331 43.03 21.50 6.06
N THR A 332 42.92 20.27 6.55
CA THR A 332 41.66 19.56 6.84
C THR A 332 41.64 19.12 8.32
N LYS A 333 41.07 19.96 9.19
CA LYS A 333 41.00 19.72 10.65
C LYS A 333 39.60 19.30 11.10
N THR A 334 39.22 18.09 10.69
CA THR A 334 37.91 17.49 10.97
C THR A 334 37.68 17.28 12.46
N GLY A 335 38.72 16.91 13.24
CA GLY A 335 38.63 16.71 14.68
C GLY A 335 38.25 17.98 15.43
N MET A 336 38.90 19.10 15.10
CA MET A 336 38.53 20.42 15.61
C MET A 336 37.11 20.85 15.22
N ALA A 337 36.65 20.52 14.00
CA ALA A 337 35.29 20.83 13.55
C ALA A 337 34.22 20.06 14.36
N LEU A 338 34.42 18.76 14.57
CA LEU A 338 33.59 17.92 15.43
C LEU A 338 33.53 18.48 16.87
N HIS A 339 34.66 18.98 17.39
CA HIS A 339 34.74 19.60 18.72
C HIS A 339 33.87 20.86 18.90
N LEU A 340 33.46 21.55 17.82
CA LEU A 340 32.56 22.72 17.91
C LEU A 340 31.07 22.36 17.96
N VAL A 341 30.67 21.15 17.55
CA VAL A 341 29.25 20.74 17.46
C VAL A 341 28.46 21.01 18.75
N PRO A 342 28.96 20.73 19.97
CA PRO A 342 28.21 21.00 21.21
C PRO A 342 27.87 22.49 21.42
N ASN A 343 28.65 23.40 20.83
CA ASN A 343 28.45 24.85 20.94
C ASN A 343 27.42 25.41 19.93
N MET A 344 26.85 24.57 19.08
CA MET A 344 25.90 25.01 18.03
C MET A 344 24.49 25.33 18.56
N GLY A 345 24.17 24.90 19.80
CA GLY A 345 22.90 25.19 20.48
C GLY A 345 21.79 24.17 20.24
N MET A 346 22.14 22.88 20.18
CA MET A 346 21.19 21.79 19.92
C MET A 346 20.10 21.68 21.00
N ARG A 347 18.83 21.55 20.56
CA ARG A 347 17.63 21.35 21.36
C ARG A 347 17.55 19.93 21.91
N ALA A 348 17.18 19.81 23.19
CA ALA A 348 17.07 18.52 23.88
C ALA A 348 15.84 17.70 23.46
N ASP A 349 14.82 18.34 22.86
CA ASP A 349 13.58 17.72 22.37
C ASP A 349 13.59 17.47 20.85
N SER A 350 14.78 17.45 20.23
CA SER A 350 14.98 17.22 18.79
C SER A 350 15.89 16.02 18.52
N GLN A 351 15.74 15.38 17.36
CA GLN A 351 16.78 14.49 16.83
C GLN A 351 18.02 15.31 16.48
N ARG A 352 19.20 14.91 16.97
CA ARG A 352 20.45 15.68 16.83
C ARG A 352 21.38 14.97 15.87
N ILE A 353 21.67 15.62 14.75
CA ILE A 353 22.41 15.03 13.63
C ILE A 353 23.58 15.93 13.23
N VAL A 354 24.71 15.31 12.90
CA VAL A 354 25.84 15.93 12.21
C VAL A 354 25.93 15.36 10.80
N VAL A 355 26.08 16.21 9.80
CA VAL A 355 26.46 15.81 8.44
C VAL A 355 27.84 16.39 8.16
N LEU A 356 28.83 15.50 8.09
CA LEU A 356 30.20 15.81 7.72
C LEU A 356 30.39 15.63 6.22
N ILE A 357 31.02 16.60 5.55
CA ILE A 357 31.41 16.50 4.15
C ILE A 357 32.89 16.90 4.01
N THR A 358 33.74 15.99 3.51
CA THR A 358 35.20 16.14 3.40
C THR A 358 35.74 15.57 2.08
N ASP A 359 36.87 16.12 1.58
CA ASP A 359 37.56 15.59 0.39
C ASP A 359 38.89 14.85 0.67
N GLY A 360 39.30 14.81 1.94
CA GLY A 360 40.58 14.23 2.37
C GLY A 360 40.57 13.67 3.79
N GLU A 361 41.69 13.04 4.15
CA GLU A 361 42.01 12.52 5.49
C GLU A 361 42.35 13.67 6.46
N SER A 362 41.84 13.61 7.69
CA SER A 362 42.08 14.62 8.70
C SER A 362 43.54 14.65 9.17
N GLN A 363 44.03 15.83 9.54
CA GLN A 363 45.40 15.96 10.10
C GLN A 363 45.39 16.29 11.60
N ASP A 364 44.35 15.84 12.31
CA ASP A 364 44.15 15.91 13.76
C ASP A 364 43.34 14.69 14.24
N ASP A 365 43.21 14.48 15.55
CA ASP A 365 42.45 13.33 16.07
C ASP A 365 40.94 13.52 15.86
N VAL A 366 40.34 12.57 15.13
CA VAL A 366 38.90 12.51 14.89
C VAL A 366 38.18 11.53 15.82
N LEU A 367 38.90 10.60 16.46
CA LEU A 367 38.30 9.48 17.20
C LEU A 367 37.67 9.94 18.51
N LEU A 368 38.39 10.71 19.33
CA LEU A 368 37.85 11.23 20.58
C LEU A 368 36.66 12.18 20.38
N PRO A 369 36.70 13.18 19.47
CA PRO A 369 35.56 14.08 19.30
C PRO A 369 34.36 13.38 18.65
N SER A 370 34.54 12.50 17.65
CA SER A 370 33.40 11.75 17.07
C SER A 370 32.75 10.81 18.09
N GLN A 371 33.55 10.07 18.88
CA GLN A 371 32.99 9.21 19.93
C GLN A 371 32.25 10.02 21.00
N SER A 372 32.78 11.17 21.42
CA SER A 372 32.11 12.04 22.39
C SER A 372 30.76 12.58 21.88
N LEU A 373 30.55 12.71 20.58
CA LEU A 373 29.26 13.10 19.99
C LEU A 373 28.31 11.89 19.92
N LYS A 374 28.81 10.72 19.51
CA LYS A 374 28.05 9.46 19.51
C LYS A 374 27.54 9.10 20.92
N ASP A 375 28.41 9.19 21.93
CA ASP A 375 28.07 8.97 23.35
C ASP A 375 27.04 9.99 23.88
N ALA A 376 27.03 11.22 23.34
CA ALA A 376 26.04 12.24 23.65
C ALA A 376 24.68 12.01 22.96
N GLY A 377 24.53 10.92 22.19
CA GLY A 377 23.33 10.60 21.40
C GLY A 377 23.14 11.55 20.22
N ILE A 378 24.25 11.91 19.54
CA ILE A 378 24.25 12.69 18.30
C ILE A 378 24.67 11.74 17.18
N GLU A 379 23.85 11.67 16.15
CA GLU A 379 24.00 10.78 15.00
C GLU A 379 24.89 11.46 13.94
N ILE A 380 25.79 10.71 13.31
CA ILE A 380 26.83 11.28 12.43
C ILE A 380 26.80 10.60 11.07
N PHE A 381 26.42 11.38 10.05
CA PHE A 381 26.54 11.05 8.64
C PHE A 381 27.89 11.59 8.11
N ALA A 382 28.63 10.76 7.38
CA ALA A 382 29.93 11.11 6.79
C ALA A 382 29.89 10.94 5.26
N VAL A 383 30.14 12.04 4.54
CA VAL A 383 30.18 12.10 3.08
C VAL A 383 31.61 12.40 2.62
N GLY A 384 32.29 11.34 2.16
CA GLY A 384 33.61 11.42 1.55
C GLY A 384 33.54 11.67 0.05
N VAL A 385 34.32 12.65 -0.42
CA VAL A 385 34.46 12.97 -1.84
C VAL A 385 35.90 12.70 -2.29
N GLN A 386 36.07 12.14 -3.49
CA GLN A 386 37.34 12.01 -4.19
C GLN A 386 38.44 11.24 -3.44
N ASN A 387 39.24 11.90 -2.58
CA ASN A 387 40.38 11.29 -1.88
C ASN A 387 40.10 11.00 -0.39
N ALA A 388 38.87 11.23 0.08
CA ALA A 388 38.49 11.02 1.46
C ALA A 388 38.75 9.57 1.93
N HIS A 389 39.33 9.42 3.12
CA HIS A 389 39.82 8.13 3.60
C HIS A 389 38.70 7.31 4.26
N GLU A 390 38.24 6.26 3.58
CA GLU A 390 37.10 5.42 3.99
C GLU A 390 37.14 4.95 5.44
N ASN A 391 38.28 4.45 5.92
CA ASN A 391 38.40 3.95 7.29
C ASN A 391 38.27 5.07 8.35
N GLU A 392 38.65 6.30 8.01
CA GLU A 392 38.46 7.46 8.89
C GLU A 392 36.98 7.85 8.96
N LEU A 393 36.30 7.87 7.81
CA LEU A 393 34.86 8.17 7.73
C LEU A 393 34.02 7.16 8.51
N ARG A 394 34.31 5.87 8.38
CA ARG A 394 33.67 4.77 9.14
C ARG A 394 33.91 4.93 10.65
N ALA A 395 35.11 5.33 11.06
CA ALA A 395 35.41 5.57 12.48
C ALA A 395 34.65 6.79 13.04
N ILE A 396 34.45 7.84 12.23
CA ILE A 396 33.70 9.06 12.60
C ILE A 396 32.19 8.79 12.64
N ALA A 397 31.65 8.11 11.63
CA ALA A 397 30.22 7.91 11.42
C ALA A 397 29.54 7.11 12.54
N SER A 398 28.20 7.15 12.57
CA SER A 398 27.39 6.26 13.40
C SER A 398 27.19 4.89 12.75
N ASP A 399 27.02 3.85 13.55
CA ASP A 399 26.66 2.52 13.05
C ASP A 399 25.18 2.49 12.60
N PRO A 400 24.83 1.75 11.52
CA PRO A 400 25.72 0.98 10.64
C PRO A 400 26.28 1.85 9.50
N ASP A 401 27.46 1.48 9.00
CA ASP A 401 28.17 2.19 7.92
C ASP A 401 27.34 2.29 6.63
N GLU A 402 26.54 1.27 6.29
CA GLU A 402 25.71 1.26 5.07
C GLU A 402 24.66 2.38 5.02
N ILE A 403 24.32 2.96 6.17
CA ILE A 403 23.36 4.06 6.30
C ILE A 403 24.06 5.41 6.41
N HIS A 404 25.22 5.46 7.08
CA HIS A 404 25.85 6.71 7.50
C HIS A 404 27.09 7.12 6.69
N VAL A 405 27.71 6.20 5.93
CA VAL A 405 28.95 6.46 5.19
C VAL A 405 28.68 6.48 3.69
N TYR A 406 28.97 7.61 3.06
CA TYR A 406 28.81 7.84 1.63
C TYR A 406 30.15 8.19 1.01
N ILE A 407 30.54 7.48 -0.05
CA ILE A 407 31.80 7.72 -0.76
C ILE A 407 31.50 7.94 -2.23
N VAL A 408 31.92 9.08 -2.77
CA VAL A 408 31.73 9.43 -4.19
C VAL A 408 33.06 9.74 -4.86
N MET A 409 33.25 9.24 -6.08
CA MET A 409 34.53 9.35 -6.80
C MET A 409 34.96 10.79 -7.11
N ASN A 410 34.02 11.72 -7.18
CA ASN A 410 34.27 13.15 -7.39
C ASN A 410 32.98 13.96 -7.07
N PHE A 411 33.11 15.27 -7.00
CA PHE A 411 32.04 16.20 -6.64
C PHE A 411 30.77 16.11 -7.51
N ALA A 412 30.87 15.76 -8.81
CA ALA A 412 29.68 15.65 -9.65
C ALA A 412 28.75 14.49 -9.23
N HIS A 413 29.33 13.44 -8.62
CA HIS A 413 28.61 12.26 -8.15
C HIS A 413 27.88 12.48 -6.81
N LEU A 414 28.05 13.64 -6.14
CA LEU A 414 27.17 14.04 -5.02
C LEU A 414 25.68 14.03 -5.43
N SER A 415 25.40 14.33 -6.69
CA SER A 415 24.04 14.28 -7.27
C SER A 415 23.48 12.86 -7.46
N GLU A 416 24.31 11.81 -7.32
CA GLU A 416 23.89 10.41 -7.41
C GLU A 416 23.44 9.87 -6.04
N ILE A 417 24.15 10.25 -4.96
CA ILE A 417 23.85 9.80 -3.59
C ILE A 417 22.68 10.56 -2.96
N ILE A 418 22.39 11.80 -3.40
CA ILE A 418 21.44 12.71 -2.74
C ILE A 418 20.08 12.07 -2.40
N HIS A 419 19.55 11.20 -3.26
CA HIS A 419 18.26 10.55 -3.00
C HIS A 419 18.31 9.58 -1.81
N ASN A 420 19.27 8.64 -1.80
CA ASN A 420 19.42 7.68 -0.71
C ASN A 420 19.91 8.36 0.58
N PHE A 421 20.79 9.35 0.45
CA PHE A 421 21.25 10.18 1.56
C PHE A 421 20.07 10.87 2.27
N LEU A 422 19.17 11.50 1.51
CA LEU A 422 18.03 12.18 2.10
C LEU A 422 16.96 11.23 2.64
N ILE A 423 16.80 10.01 2.07
CA ILE A 423 15.93 8.97 2.67
C ILE A 423 16.48 8.62 4.06
N ASN A 424 17.73 8.19 4.14
CA ASN A 424 18.36 7.76 5.39
C ASN A 424 18.40 8.90 6.43
N LEU A 425 18.72 10.13 6.01
CA LEU A 425 18.69 11.31 6.90
C LEU A 425 17.28 11.60 7.43
N CYS A 426 16.24 11.35 6.65
CA CYS A 426 14.87 11.49 7.12
C CYS A 426 14.42 10.30 7.98
N ASP A 427 14.89 9.09 7.71
CA ASP A 427 14.66 7.91 8.56
C ASP A 427 15.29 8.09 9.93
N SER A 428 16.50 8.67 10.01
CA SER A 428 17.11 9.13 11.26
C SER A 428 16.24 10.15 12.01
N ILE A 429 15.60 11.08 11.31
CA ILE A 429 14.64 12.05 11.90
C ILE A 429 13.32 11.36 12.31
N HIS A 430 12.95 10.28 11.62
CA HIS A 430 11.81 9.42 11.96
C HIS A 430 12.12 8.37 13.04
N SER A 431 13.41 8.11 13.35
CA SER A 431 13.97 7.13 14.30
C SER A 431 13.55 7.34 15.78
N LEU A 432 12.58 8.20 15.99
CA LEU A 432 11.52 8.01 16.96
C LEU A 432 10.54 6.89 16.56
N ASP A 433 10.98 5.88 15.78
CA ASP A 433 10.27 4.64 15.54
C ASP A 433 9.96 4.02 16.88
N PRO A 434 8.67 4.01 17.28
CA PRO A 434 8.37 3.76 18.66
C PRO A 434 8.42 2.26 18.95
N LEU A 435 8.56 1.36 17.96
CA LEU A 435 8.34 -0.09 18.11
C LEU A 435 9.59 -0.96 17.91
N ARG A 436 9.64 -2.11 18.59
CA ARG A 436 10.59 -3.20 18.32
C ARG A 436 10.01 -4.56 18.71
N LEU A 437 10.60 -5.64 18.19
CA LEU A 437 10.31 -7.02 18.60
C LEU A 437 11.48 -7.63 19.36
N VAL A 438 11.20 -8.29 20.49
CA VAL A 438 12.21 -8.94 21.34
C VAL A 438 11.78 -10.35 21.76
N GLY A 439 12.76 -11.25 21.93
CA GLY A 439 12.51 -12.58 22.51
C GLY A 439 11.60 -13.49 21.68
N GLY A 440 11.67 -13.43 20.35
CA GLY A 440 11.05 -14.41 19.45
C GLY A 440 12.05 -15.05 18.50
N SER A 441 11.54 -15.72 17.47
CA SER A 441 12.33 -16.59 16.57
C SER A 441 13.06 -15.85 15.44
N SER A 442 12.75 -14.57 15.18
CA SER A 442 13.40 -13.75 14.16
C SER A 442 13.31 -12.26 14.54
N ARG A 443 13.91 -11.37 13.73
CA ARG A 443 13.71 -9.91 13.85
C ARG A 443 12.24 -9.47 13.72
N CYS A 444 11.41 -10.32 13.11
CA CYS A 444 10.02 -10.06 12.76
C CYS A 444 9.02 -10.93 13.54
N ALA A 445 9.47 -11.57 14.63
CA ALA A 445 8.61 -12.30 15.56
C ALA A 445 9.07 -12.08 17.01
N GLY A 446 8.15 -11.79 17.92
CA GLY A 446 8.47 -11.62 19.35
C GLY A 446 7.46 -10.77 20.11
N THR A 447 7.85 -10.40 21.33
CA THR A 447 7.13 -9.43 22.16
C THR A 447 7.25 -8.05 21.54
N LEU A 448 6.13 -7.38 21.27
CA LEU A 448 6.10 -6.01 20.77
C LEU A 448 6.29 -5.03 21.92
N GLU A 449 7.43 -4.34 21.91
CA GLU A 449 7.74 -3.27 22.86
C GLU A 449 7.66 -1.90 22.19
N MET A 450 7.32 -0.88 23.00
CA MET A 450 7.27 0.50 22.54
C MET A 450 8.14 1.45 23.40
N LYS A 451 8.87 2.37 22.76
CA LYS A 451 9.71 3.40 23.39
C LYS A 451 8.95 4.70 23.55
N ARG A 452 8.72 5.12 24.80
CA ARG A 452 8.23 6.47 25.14
C ARG A 452 8.97 6.96 26.38
N GLY A 453 10.18 7.47 26.16
CA GLY A 453 11.22 7.58 27.18
C GLY A 453 11.93 6.24 27.36
N GLU A 454 11.24 5.27 27.98
CA GLU A 454 11.72 3.89 28.17
C GLU A 454 11.04 2.91 27.22
N TRP A 455 11.71 1.77 26.95
CA TRP A 455 11.12 0.60 26.29
C TRP A 455 10.24 -0.17 27.27
N ARG A 456 8.97 -0.43 26.90
CA ARG A 456 8.07 -1.30 27.66
C ARG A 456 7.18 -2.14 26.73
N PRO A 457 6.80 -3.37 27.09
CA PRO A 457 5.87 -4.19 26.30
C PRO A 457 4.50 -3.54 26.15
N LEU A 458 3.84 -3.80 25.02
CA LEU A 458 2.43 -3.43 24.80
C LEU A 458 1.49 -4.46 25.45
N TYR A 459 0.37 -3.96 25.99
CA TYR A 459 -0.67 -4.80 26.58
C TYR A 459 -1.39 -5.62 25.49
N ALA A 460 -1.59 -6.91 25.76
CA ALA A 460 -2.00 -7.89 24.74
C ALA A 460 -3.47 -7.80 24.30
N SER A 461 -4.37 -7.33 25.16
CA SER A 461 -5.80 -7.30 24.85
C SER A 461 -6.16 -6.14 23.90
N ASN A 462 -7.26 -6.30 23.15
CA ASN A 462 -7.75 -5.33 22.15
C ASN A 462 -6.82 -5.12 20.94
N TRP A 463 -5.93 -6.08 20.65
CA TRP A 463 -5.17 -6.12 19.40
C TRP A 463 -5.80 -7.09 18.40
N THR A 464 -5.98 -6.59 17.18
CA THR A 464 -6.45 -7.35 16.00
C THR A 464 -5.31 -7.53 15.01
N LEU A 465 -5.45 -8.47 14.07
CA LEU A 465 -4.50 -8.62 12.96
C LEU A 465 -4.31 -7.34 12.14
N LYS A 466 -5.37 -6.53 11.93
CA LYS A 466 -5.26 -5.21 11.29
C LYS A 466 -4.40 -4.22 12.06
N SER A 467 -4.41 -4.31 13.40
CA SER A 467 -3.54 -3.48 14.25
C SER A 467 -2.09 -3.96 14.19
N ALA A 468 -1.89 -5.28 14.15
CA ALA A 468 -0.58 -5.89 13.97
C ALA A 468 0.02 -5.63 12.57
N GLU A 469 -0.78 -5.56 11.50
CA GLU A 469 -0.32 -5.19 10.16
C GLU A 469 0.34 -3.81 10.13
N VAL A 470 -0.23 -2.84 10.87
CA VAL A 470 0.38 -1.51 11.00
C VAL A 470 1.75 -1.60 11.66
N ALA A 471 1.86 -2.35 12.75
CA ALA A 471 3.14 -2.57 13.45
C ALA A 471 4.16 -3.35 12.59
N CYS A 472 3.75 -4.44 11.92
CA CYS A 472 4.60 -5.20 11.01
C CYS A 472 5.11 -4.33 9.85
N ARG A 473 4.28 -3.42 9.34
CA ARG A 473 4.69 -2.46 8.30
C ARG A 473 5.64 -1.38 8.82
N GLU A 474 5.41 -0.83 10.01
CA GLU A 474 6.34 0.11 10.67
C GLU A 474 7.70 -0.54 10.97
N LEU A 475 7.73 -1.84 11.28
CA LEU A 475 8.95 -2.63 11.51
C LEU A 475 9.65 -3.13 10.22
N ASP A 476 9.11 -2.79 9.03
CA ASP A 476 9.49 -3.37 7.72
C ASP A 476 9.55 -4.91 7.74
N CYS A 477 8.56 -5.54 8.36
CA CYS A 477 8.51 -6.97 8.62
C CYS A 477 7.49 -7.73 7.75
N GLY A 478 7.05 -7.13 6.64
CA GLY A 478 6.02 -7.72 5.76
C GLY A 478 4.63 -7.66 6.38
N SER A 479 3.79 -8.66 6.07
CA SER A 479 2.42 -8.75 6.57
C SER A 479 2.32 -9.51 7.89
N ALA A 480 1.29 -9.20 8.68
CA ALA A 480 1.03 -9.82 9.96
C ALA A 480 0.44 -11.23 9.81
N VAL A 481 1.05 -12.21 10.49
CA VAL A 481 0.68 -13.62 10.44
C VAL A 481 -0.16 -14.01 11.65
N SER A 482 0.25 -13.60 12.86
CA SER A 482 -0.47 -13.91 14.10
C SER A 482 -0.22 -12.87 15.20
N THR A 483 -1.13 -12.88 16.19
CA THR A 483 -1.02 -12.14 17.45
C THR A 483 -1.26 -13.10 18.61
N GLU A 484 -0.45 -13.03 19.66
CA GLU A 484 -0.53 -13.92 20.81
C GLU A 484 -0.47 -13.18 22.14
N ILE A 485 -1.13 -13.73 23.16
CA ILE A 485 -0.99 -13.28 24.55
C ILE A 485 0.12 -14.12 25.18
N ARG A 486 1.22 -13.46 25.56
CA ARG A 486 2.27 -14.06 26.38
C ARG A 486 2.03 -13.70 27.84
N ASN A 487 2.04 -14.70 28.71
CA ASN A 487 1.89 -14.51 30.16
C ASN A 487 3.28 -14.45 30.81
N GLU A 488 3.59 -13.33 31.44
CA GLU A 488 4.81 -13.15 32.23
C GLU A 488 4.69 -13.77 33.62
N SER A 489 5.83 -14.14 34.21
CA SER A 489 5.93 -14.64 35.58
C SER A 489 5.74 -13.55 36.65
N SER A 490 5.78 -12.28 36.25
CA SER A 490 5.74 -11.10 37.12
C SER A 490 5.07 -9.94 36.40
N ILE A 491 4.33 -9.11 37.15
CA ILE A 491 3.63 -7.93 36.58
C ILE A 491 4.68 -6.99 35.98
N LYS A 492 4.54 -6.65 34.70
CA LYS A 492 5.35 -5.64 34.01
C LYS A 492 4.57 -4.33 33.91
N SER A 493 5.28 -3.21 33.86
CA SER A 493 4.67 -1.98 33.32
C SER A 493 4.52 -2.14 31.81
N VAL A 494 3.33 -1.86 31.31
CA VAL A 494 2.94 -2.02 29.90
C VAL A 494 2.42 -0.71 29.33
N TRP A 495 2.47 -0.57 28.02
CA TRP A 495 1.71 0.46 27.30
C TRP A 495 0.33 -0.09 26.93
N GLN A 496 -0.72 0.56 27.41
CA GLN A 496 -2.11 0.24 27.06
C GLN A 496 -2.59 1.19 25.95
N ARG A 497 -3.17 0.64 24.89
CA ARG A 497 -3.67 1.40 23.73
C ARG A 497 -5.09 1.92 23.98
N SER A 498 -5.34 3.19 23.70
CA SER A 498 -6.69 3.76 23.66
C SER A 498 -7.51 3.18 22.49
N SER A 499 -8.79 2.89 22.71
CA SER A 499 -9.72 2.35 21.71
C SER A 499 -9.85 3.25 20.48
N ASP A 500 -9.88 4.57 20.70
CA ASP A 500 -10.44 5.53 19.76
C ASP A 500 -9.47 5.92 18.62
N CYS A 501 -8.19 5.60 18.78
CA CYS A 501 -7.10 6.04 17.89
C CYS A 501 -7.08 5.36 16.51
N VAL A 502 -7.66 4.16 16.36
CA VAL A 502 -7.55 3.37 15.12
C VAL A 502 -8.32 4.01 13.95
N GLN A 503 -9.23 4.95 14.22
CA GLN A 503 -9.99 5.66 13.17
C GLN A 503 -9.35 7.00 12.73
N SER A 504 -8.33 7.52 13.43
CA SER A 504 -7.79 8.87 13.19
C SER A 504 -6.50 8.93 12.38
N GLY A 505 -5.84 7.80 12.11
CA GLY A 505 -4.54 7.77 11.41
C GLY A 505 -3.39 8.40 12.20
N SER A 506 -3.53 8.52 13.53
CA SER A 506 -2.53 9.12 14.43
C SER A 506 -1.39 8.14 14.75
N ALA A 507 -0.19 8.66 15.01
CA ALA A 507 0.98 7.84 15.34
C ALA A 507 0.79 7.09 16.67
N MET A 508 1.16 5.80 16.72
CA MET A 508 0.83 4.91 17.84
C MET A 508 1.29 5.42 19.23
N ARG A 509 2.44 6.13 19.28
CA ARG A 509 3.00 6.74 20.51
C ARG A 509 2.07 7.77 21.19
N GLU A 510 1.18 8.41 20.44
CA GLU A 510 0.27 9.45 20.92
C GLU A 510 -1.00 8.85 21.56
N CYS A 511 -1.21 7.54 21.36
CA CYS A 511 -2.45 6.83 21.67
C CYS A 511 -2.33 5.82 22.81
N VAL A 512 -1.27 5.91 23.62
CA VAL A 512 -0.99 4.97 24.72
C VAL A 512 -0.97 5.64 26.10
N SER A 513 -1.40 4.90 27.11
CA SER A 513 -1.26 5.21 28.54
C SER A 513 -0.37 4.17 29.22
N SER A 514 0.28 4.54 30.33
CA SER A 514 1.01 3.58 31.17
C SER A 514 0.02 2.76 32.00
N ASP A 515 0.22 1.45 32.04
CA ASP A 515 -0.55 0.50 32.86
C ASP A 515 0.40 -0.59 33.40
N SER A 516 -0.14 -1.61 34.10
CA SER A 516 0.60 -2.75 34.62
C SER A 516 -0.14 -4.07 34.39
N SER A 517 0.51 -5.08 33.81
CA SER A 517 -0.13 -6.34 33.46
C SER A 517 0.82 -7.54 33.48
N LEU A 518 0.25 -8.75 33.54
CA LEU A 518 0.92 -10.02 33.27
C LEU A 518 0.85 -10.41 31.78
N CYS A 519 -0.05 -9.80 31.01
CA CYS A 519 -0.36 -10.18 29.64
C CYS A 519 0.31 -9.21 28.64
N ILE A 520 1.39 -9.64 27.99
CA ILE A 520 2.13 -8.85 27.00
C ILE A 520 1.87 -9.35 25.58
N LEU A 521 1.86 -8.43 24.62
CA LEU A 521 1.59 -8.73 23.22
C LEU A 521 2.79 -9.38 22.54
N GLY A 522 2.60 -10.58 22.00
CA GLY A 522 3.46 -11.13 20.95
C GLY A 522 2.83 -10.92 19.58
N ILE A 523 3.64 -10.58 18.58
CA ILE A 523 3.24 -10.63 17.16
C ILE A 523 4.28 -11.40 16.33
N THR A 524 3.81 -11.99 15.24
CA THR A 524 4.64 -12.61 14.21
C THR A 524 4.23 -12.05 12.85
N CYS A 525 5.21 -11.56 12.11
CA CYS A 525 5.08 -11.10 10.73
C CYS A 525 5.80 -12.08 9.78
N SER A 526 5.57 -11.97 8.48
CA SER A 526 6.17 -12.86 7.46
C SER A 526 7.67 -12.67 7.24
N ASP A 527 8.21 -11.45 7.43
CA ASP A 527 9.59 -11.03 7.07
C ASP A 527 9.88 -11.08 5.55
N SER A 528 9.48 -12.14 4.87
CA SER A 528 9.89 -12.46 3.48
C SER A 528 9.00 -11.85 2.39
N LEU A 529 7.68 -11.74 2.63
CA LEU A 529 6.69 -11.32 1.64
C LEU A 529 5.56 -10.46 2.23
N ARG A 530 4.77 -9.80 1.38
CA ARG A 530 3.53 -9.10 1.74
C ARG A 530 2.48 -9.17 0.62
N LEU A 531 1.21 -9.05 0.99
CA LEU A 531 0.11 -8.86 0.05
C LEU A 531 -0.39 -7.41 0.12
N VAL A 532 -0.37 -6.71 -1.02
CA VAL A 532 -0.78 -5.29 -1.08
C VAL A 532 -2.00 -5.08 -1.98
N ASN A 533 -2.76 -4.02 -1.70
CA ASN A 533 -3.94 -3.58 -2.47
C ASN A 533 -5.09 -4.60 -2.59
N GLY A 534 -5.12 -5.65 -1.76
CA GLY A 534 -6.25 -6.59 -1.69
C GLY A 534 -7.41 -6.13 -0.80
N SER A 535 -8.46 -6.94 -0.76
CA SER A 535 -9.68 -6.70 0.05
C SER A 535 -9.61 -7.26 1.47
N SER A 536 -8.58 -8.06 1.77
CA SER A 536 -8.27 -8.67 3.07
C SER A 536 -6.78 -8.98 3.18
N LEU A 537 -6.28 -9.27 4.39
CA LEU A 537 -4.90 -9.72 4.64
C LEU A 537 -4.52 -11.05 3.96
N CYS A 538 -5.47 -11.76 3.34
CA CYS A 538 -5.25 -13.01 2.60
C CYS A 538 -5.46 -12.87 1.08
N SER A 539 -5.42 -11.64 0.58
CA SER A 539 -5.63 -11.30 -0.82
C SER A 539 -4.78 -10.09 -1.21
N GLY A 540 -4.31 -10.03 -2.46
CA GLY A 540 -3.61 -8.86 -2.98
C GLY A 540 -2.55 -9.21 -4.01
N ARG A 541 -1.79 -8.20 -4.44
CA ARG A 541 -0.57 -8.39 -5.21
C ARG A 541 0.54 -8.91 -4.30
N LEU A 542 1.23 -9.96 -4.74
CA LEU A 542 2.40 -10.51 -4.06
C LEU A 542 3.63 -9.64 -4.30
N GLU A 543 4.21 -9.15 -3.20
CA GLU A 543 5.52 -8.50 -3.19
C GLU A 543 6.47 -9.23 -2.25
N VAL A 544 7.71 -9.47 -2.69
CA VAL A 544 8.75 -10.22 -1.97
C VAL A 544 9.91 -9.31 -1.63
N LYS A 545 10.49 -9.48 -0.44
CA LYS A 545 11.58 -8.65 0.06
C LYS A 545 12.90 -9.02 -0.60
N SER A 546 13.57 -8.05 -1.21
CA SER A 546 14.89 -8.26 -1.81
C SER A 546 15.98 -8.38 -0.75
N ASN A 547 16.87 -9.35 -0.94
CA ASN A 547 18.06 -9.54 -0.09
C ASN A 547 19.26 -8.65 -0.50
N GLN A 548 19.09 -7.78 -1.49
CA GLN A 548 20.10 -6.80 -1.90
C GLN A 548 20.00 -5.54 -1.03
N SER A 549 21.14 -4.88 -0.81
CA SER A 549 21.42 -3.92 0.28
C SER A 549 20.56 -2.65 0.39
N ASN A 550 19.55 -2.47 -0.47
CA ASN A 550 18.63 -1.34 -0.45
C ASN A 550 17.19 -1.70 -0.01
N GLN A 551 16.96 -2.93 0.48
CA GLN A 551 15.69 -3.41 1.07
C GLN A 551 14.41 -2.94 0.34
N TRP A 552 14.35 -3.19 -0.97
CA TRP A 552 13.14 -2.96 -1.75
C TRP A 552 12.28 -4.21 -1.87
N TRP A 553 10.97 -3.99 -1.78
CA TRP A 553 9.94 -4.96 -2.10
C TRP A 553 9.83 -5.08 -3.63
N SER A 554 9.65 -6.29 -4.15
CA SER A 554 9.64 -6.61 -5.60
C SER A 554 8.39 -7.41 -5.99
N SER A 555 7.75 -7.07 -7.11
CA SER A 555 6.59 -7.82 -7.62
C SER A 555 7.03 -9.14 -8.27
N VAL A 556 6.29 -10.22 -8.06
CA VAL A 556 6.56 -11.51 -8.74
C VAL A 556 5.80 -11.58 -10.08
N CYS A 557 6.42 -12.15 -11.13
CA CYS A 557 5.81 -12.28 -12.45
C CYS A 557 4.88 -13.50 -12.53
N GLU A 558 3.67 -13.33 -13.09
CA GLU A 558 2.66 -14.39 -13.29
C GLU A 558 3.17 -15.54 -14.17
N ASP A 559 4.10 -15.27 -15.08
CA ASP A 559 4.67 -16.29 -15.97
C ASP A 559 5.74 -17.17 -15.27
N ASP A 560 6.27 -16.72 -14.12
CA ASP A 560 7.38 -17.33 -13.36
C ASP A 560 6.94 -17.69 -11.91
N PHE A 561 5.64 -17.94 -11.69
CA PHE A 561 5.03 -18.28 -10.39
C PHE A 561 3.89 -19.29 -10.55
N ASP A 562 3.93 -20.39 -9.82
CA ASP A 562 2.99 -21.50 -9.98
C ASP A 562 2.08 -21.77 -8.76
N GLN A 563 1.36 -22.90 -8.80
CA GLN A 563 0.44 -23.32 -7.76
C GLN A 563 1.17 -23.76 -6.47
N GLN A 564 2.36 -24.35 -6.59
CA GLN A 564 3.19 -24.79 -5.47
C GLN A 564 3.81 -23.59 -4.75
N ASP A 565 4.26 -22.58 -5.50
CA ASP A 565 4.68 -21.30 -4.92
C ASP A 565 3.53 -20.64 -4.15
N ALA A 566 2.32 -20.63 -4.74
CA ALA A 566 1.11 -20.11 -4.10
C ALA A 566 0.73 -20.85 -2.80
N GLU A 567 0.96 -22.16 -2.72
CA GLU A 567 0.78 -22.96 -1.50
C GLU A 567 1.75 -22.55 -0.39
N VAL A 568 3.01 -22.22 -0.72
CA VAL A 568 3.98 -21.69 0.25
C VAL A 568 3.53 -20.31 0.75
N VAL A 569 3.18 -19.38 -0.14
CA VAL A 569 2.74 -18.03 0.26
C VAL A 569 1.51 -18.04 1.15
N CYS A 570 0.47 -18.81 0.78
CA CYS A 570 -0.74 -18.91 1.60
C CYS A 570 -0.47 -19.63 2.95
N ARG A 571 0.52 -20.53 3.02
CA ARG A 571 0.96 -21.15 4.28
C ARG A 571 1.72 -20.17 5.17
N GLU A 572 2.69 -19.43 4.63
CA GLU A 572 3.49 -18.44 5.36
C GLU A 572 2.60 -17.37 6.01
N LEU A 573 1.61 -16.88 5.26
CA LEU A 573 0.62 -15.90 5.77
C LEU A 573 -0.42 -16.50 6.74
N GLY A 574 -0.43 -17.82 6.94
CA GLY A 574 -1.45 -18.53 7.73
C GLY A 574 -2.85 -18.50 7.11
N CYS A 575 -2.95 -18.21 5.81
CA CYS A 575 -4.17 -17.87 5.08
C CYS A 575 -4.93 -19.04 4.43
N GLY A 576 -4.47 -20.28 4.61
CA GLY A 576 -5.13 -21.48 4.08
C GLY A 576 -4.51 -21.97 2.78
N ALA A 577 -5.34 -22.43 1.83
CA ALA A 577 -4.89 -22.87 0.51
C ALA A 577 -5.05 -21.75 -0.52
N PRO A 578 -4.26 -21.69 -1.61
CA PRO A 578 -4.52 -20.76 -2.71
C PRO A 578 -5.86 -21.07 -3.40
N SER A 579 -6.65 -20.03 -3.67
CA SER A 579 -8.02 -20.14 -4.22
C SER A 579 -8.18 -19.46 -5.58
N VAL A 580 -7.48 -18.34 -5.80
CA VAL A 580 -7.45 -17.64 -7.08
C VAL A 580 -6.04 -17.09 -7.31
N LEU A 581 -5.47 -17.45 -8.47
CA LEU A 581 -4.31 -16.82 -9.07
C LEU A 581 -4.82 -15.96 -10.23
N GLN A 582 -4.58 -14.65 -10.18
CA GLN A 582 -5.10 -13.72 -11.20
C GLN A 582 -4.20 -12.50 -11.36
N GLY A 583 -3.55 -12.38 -12.52
CA GLY A 583 -2.91 -11.13 -12.94
C GLY A 583 -3.90 -9.96 -13.09
N ALA A 584 -3.37 -8.75 -12.93
CA ALA A 584 -3.99 -7.46 -13.28
C ALA A 584 -5.20 -6.93 -12.46
N LEU A 585 -5.64 -7.54 -11.36
CA LEU A 585 -6.70 -6.93 -10.50
C LEU A 585 -6.19 -5.89 -9.49
N TYR A 586 -4.89 -5.83 -9.19
CA TYR A 586 -4.35 -5.07 -8.06
C TYR A 586 -3.38 -3.95 -8.46
N GLY A 587 -3.94 -2.78 -8.84
CA GLY A 587 -3.34 -1.43 -8.73
C GLY A 587 -2.01 -1.13 -9.46
N GLU A 588 -2.03 -0.15 -10.38
CA GLU A 588 -0.94 0.20 -11.32
C GLU A 588 0.32 0.89 -10.74
N VAL A 589 0.79 0.49 -9.56
CA VAL A 589 2.14 0.82 -9.06
C VAL A 589 2.88 -0.51 -8.86
N GLU A 590 3.60 -0.95 -9.90
CA GLU A 590 4.40 -2.16 -9.84
C GLU A 590 5.76 -1.86 -9.21
N ALA A 591 5.98 -2.46 -8.04
CA ALA A 591 7.30 -2.59 -7.46
C ALA A 591 8.22 -3.37 -8.43
N PRO A 592 9.56 -3.15 -8.43
CA PRO A 592 10.49 -3.77 -9.38
C PRO A 592 10.23 -5.26 -9.56
N MET A 593 10.25 -5.76 -10.79
CA MET A 593 9.99 -7.18 -11.05
C MET A 593 11.12 -8.04 -10.44
N TRP A 594 10.73 -9.07 -9.71
CA TRP A 594 11.62 -10.09 -9.18
C TRP A 594 12.32 -10.82 -10.35
N SER A 595 13.63 -10.98 -10.26
CA SER A 595 14.48 -11.42 -11.38
C SER A 595 14.76 -12.93 -11.41
N LYS A 596 14.00 -13.70 -10.63
CA LYS A 596 14.19 -15.15 -10.46
C LYS A 596 12.85 -15.87 -10.50
N GLU A 597 12.87 -17.09 -11.02
CA GLU A 597 11.76 -18.02 -10.94
C GLU A 597 11.80 -18.71 -9.56
N PHE A 598 10.65 -18.86 -8.90
CA PHE A 598 10.52 -19.71 -7.71
C PHE A 598 10.24 -21.15 -8.16
N GLN A 599 10.81 -22.12 -7.44
CA GLN A 599 10.56 -23.54 -7.68
C GLN A 599 10.33 -24.22 -6.32
N CYS A 600 9.22 -23.86 -5.68
CA CYS A 600 8.80 -24.46 -4.43
C CYS A 600 8.35 -25.93 -4.63
N GLY A 601 8.69 -26.79 -3.67
CA GLY A 601 8.12 -28.14 -3.54
C GLY A 601 6.71 -28.16 -2.93
N GLY A 602 6.22 -27.00 -2.47
CA GLY A 602 4.90 -26.82 -1.86
C GLY A 602 4.86 -27.15 -0.36
N ASN A 603 6.00 -27.45 0.29
CA ASN A 603 6.07 -27.81 1.72
C ASN A 603 6.90 -26.84 2.59
N GLU A 604 7.54 -25.86 1.97
CA GLU A 604 8.43 -24.86 2.58
C GLU A 604 7.71 -23.94 3.59
N SER A 605 8.43 -23.46 4.60
CA SER A 605 7.93 -22.55 5.64
C SER A 605 7.72 -21.13 5.14
N ALA A 606 8.66 -20.62 4.33
CA ALA A 606 8.60 -19.30 3.72
C ALA A 606 9.00 -19.34 2.24
N LEU A 607 8.53 -18.36 1.45
CA LEU A 607 8.80 -18.30 0.00
C LEU A 607 10.29 -18.15 -0.33
N LEU A 608 11.06 -17.49 0.54
CA LEU A 608 12.52 -17.36 0.39
C LEU A 608 13.30 -18.63 0.76
N ASP A 609 12.67 -19.64 1.37
CA ASP A 609 13.26 -20.97 1.57
C ASP A 609 13.27 -21.79 0.26
N CYS A 610 12.41 -21.45 -0.70
CA CYS A 610 12.31 -22.15 -1.98
C CYS A 610 13.56 -21.93 -2.85
N ARG A 611 13.85 -22.92 -3.69
CA ARG A 611 14.94 -22.80 -4.66
C ARG A 611 14.59 -21.72 -5.69
N SER A 612 15.51 -20.79 -5.92
CA SER A 612 15.35 -19.75 -6.94
C SER A 612 16.41 -19.87 -8.04
N LEU A 613 15.97 -19.86 -9.30
CA LEU A 613 16.83 -19.84 -10.49
C LEU A 613 16.76 -18.48 -11.16
N GLY A 614 17.83 -18.06 -11.85
CA GLY A 614 17.79 -16.83 -12.64
C GLY A 614 16.76 -16.97 -13.76
N SER A 615 15.78 -16.06 -13.82
CA SER A 615 14.71 -16.17 -14.82
C SER A 615 15.28 -16.14 -16.23
N ALA A 616 14.84 -17.07 -17.08
CA ALA A 616 15.24 -17.11 -18.49
C ALA A 616 14.64 -15.95 -19.31
N ARG A 617 13.70 -15.18 -18.73
CA ARG A 617 12.98 -14.07 -19.37
C ARG A 617 13.41 -12.74 -18.77
N ASN A 618 14.34 -12.05 -19.45
CA ASN A 618 14.87 -10.75 -19.01
C ASN A 618 13.85 -9.59 -18.92
N THR A 619 12.56 -9.80 -19.23
CA THR A 619 11.50 -8.79 -19.18
C THR A 619 10.12 -9.41 -18.92
N CYS A 620 9.61 -9.32 -17.70
CA CYS A 620 8.17 -9.43 -17.43
C CYS A 620 7.46 -8.15 -17.91
N SER A 621 6.27 -8.26 -18.52
CA SER A 621 5.54 -7.09 -19.03
C SER A 621 4.73 -6.40 -17.92
N PRO A 622 4.58 -5.06 -17.92
CA PRO A 622 3.75 -4.39 -16.93
C PRO A 622 2.28 -4.87 -16.96
N GLY A 623 1.70 -5.07 -15.79
CA GLY A 623 0.37 -5.70 -15.60
C GLY A 623 0.41 -7.21 -15.38
N LYS A 624 1.60 -7.83 -15.36
CA LYS A 624 1.82 -9.27 -15.09
C LYS A 624 2.29 -9.58 -13.67
N ALA A 625 2.17 -8.66 -12.73
CA ALA A 625 2.39 -8.97 -11.32
C ALA A 625 1.35 -9.99 -10.79
N VAL A 626 1.81 -10.98 -10.03
CA VAL A 626 0.98 -12.01 -9.40
C VAL A 626 -0.03 -11.38 -8.43
N GLY A 627 -1.32 -11.58 -8.69
CA GLY A 627 -2.39 -11.43 -7.71
C GLY A 627 -2.74 -12.77 -7.10
N LEU A 628 -2.66 -12.87 -5.77
CA LEU A 628 -2.98 -14.08 -5.00
C LEU A 628 -4.22 -13.83 -4.14
N THR A 629 -5.07 -14.83 -4.03
CA THR A 629 -6.12 -14.93 -3.00
C THR A 629 -6.08 -16.33 -2.40
N CYS A 630 -6.09 -16.42 -1.07
CA CYS A 630 -6.14 -17.67 -0.32
C CYS A 630 -7.56 -17.95 0.23
N SER A 631 -7.90 -19.21 0.51
CA SER A 631 -9.22 -19.66 0.98
C SER A 631 -9.28 -19.99 2.47
N GLU A 632 -10.47 -19.77 3.02
CA GLU A 632 -11.00 -20.39 4.25
C GLU A 632 -10.08 -20.32 5.48
N SER A 633 -10.04 -19.13 6.09
CA SER A 633 -9.58 -18.95 7.47
C SER A 633 -10.60 -19.41 8.53
N VAL A 634 -11.72 -20.00 8.12
CA VAL A 634 -12.92 -20.27 8.92
C VAL A 634 -13.43 -21.68 8.61
N ARG A 635 -13.91 -22.43 9.61
CA ARG A 635 -14.55 -23.74 9.42
C ARG A 635 -15.63 -24.04 10.47
N LEU A 636 -16.49 -25.02 10.18
CA LEU A 636 -17.45 -25.60 11.12
C LEU A 636 -17.07 -27.06 11.40
N VAL A 637 -16.89 -27.42 12.68
CA VAL A 637 -16.41 -28.74 13.11
C VAL A 637 -17.44 -29.46 14.00
N GLY A 638 -17.57 -30.78 13.88
CA GLY A 638 -18.35 -31.59 14.81
C GLY A 638 -19.88 -31.51 14.67
N GLY A 639 -20.38 -31.12 13.50
CA GLY A 639 -21.79 -31.28 13.11
C GLY A 639 -21.98 -32.18 11.89
N ASP A 640 -23.23 -32.41 11.50
CA ASP A 640 -23.62 -33.41 10.50
C ASP A 640 -23.20 -33.09 9.04
N SER A 641 -22.55 -31.95 8.80
CA SER A 641 -22.06 -31.52 7.48
C SER A 641 -21.00 -30.43 7.62
N ARG A 642 -20.26 -30.11 6.54
CA ARG A 642 -19.35 -28.94 6.49
C ARG A 642 -20.04 -27.59 6.76
N CYS A 643 -21.38 -27.56 6.69
CA CYS A 643 -22.22 -26.39 6.89
C CYS A 643 -22.88 -26.35 8.29
N ALA A 644 -22.48 -27.22 9.22
CA ALA A 644 -22.99 -27.24 10.59
C ALA A 644 -21.90 -27.67 11.59
N GLY A 645 -21.75 -26.96 12.70
CA GLY A 645 -20.75 -27.31 13.72
C GLY A 645 -20.35 -26.16 14.63
N THR A 646 -19.31 -26.38 15.41
CA THR A 646 -18.59 -25.35 16.18
C THR A 646 -17.78 -24.48 15.23
N LEU A 647 -17.90 -23.17 15.35
CA LEU A 647 -17.15 -22.19 14.58
C LEU A 647 -15.70 -22.11 15.07
N GLU A 648 -14.76 -22.41 14.18
CA GLU A 648 -13.33 -22.21 14.41
C GLU A 648 -12.73 -21.27 13.37
N VAL A 649 -11.75 -20.49 13.79
CA VAL A 649 -11.00 -19.54 12.95
C VAL A 649 -9.51 -19.81 13.09
N LYS A 650 -8.77 -19.69 11.98
CA LYS A 650 -7.31 -19.91 11.92
C LYS A 650 -6.55 -18.58 11.94
N GLN A 651 -5.66 -18.45 12.92
CA GLN A 651 -4.72 -17.32 13.04
C GLN A 651 -3.40 -17.88 13.57
N GLY A 652 -2.64 -18.52 12.67
CA GLY A 652 -1.65 -19.53 13.03
C GLY A 652 -2.34 -20.86 13.33
N GLU A 653 -2.84 -21.02 14.55
CA GLU A 653 -3.59 -22.20 15.00
C GLU A 653 -5.11 -22.05 14.82
N TRP A 654 -5.81 -23.18 14.73
CA TRP A 654 -7.27 -23.24 14.79
C TRP A 654 -7.75 -23.13 16.24
N ARG A 655 -8.67 -22.21 16.53
CA ARG A 655 -9.32 -22.09 17.84
C ARG A 655 -10.82 -21.81 17.69
N PRO A 656 -11.66 -22.25 18.64
CA PRO A 656 -13.09 -21.95 18.62
C PRO A 656 -13.37 -20.45 18.80
N VAL A 657 -14.51 -20.00 18.31
CA VAL A 657 -14.94 -18.60 18.40
C VAL A 657 -16.00 -18.41 19.50
N ILE A 658 -15.88 -17.28 20.19
CA ILE A 658 -16.88 -16.69 21.09
C ILE A 658 -17.12 -15.23 20.69
N GLY A 659 -18.27 -14.65 21.06
CA GLY A 659 -18.51 -13.22 20.92
C GLY A 659 -19.76 -12.78 21.68
N SER A 660 -19.91 -11.47 21.86
CA SER A 660 -21.16 -10.86 22.32
C SER A 660 -22.09 -10.58 21.13
N ASP A 661 -23.40 -10.58 21.39
CA ASP A 661 -24.43 -10.09 20.46
C ASP A 661 -24.45 -10.74 19.06
N TRP A 662 -23.92 -11.96 18.96
CA TRP A 662 -23.99 -12.78 17.76
C TRP A 662 -25.43 -13.22 17.48
N ASN A 663 -25.90 -12.87 16.29
CA ASN A 663 -27.27 -13.14 15.81
C ASN A 663 -27.25 -13.87 14.45
N LEU A 664 -28.43 -14.19 13.90
CA LEU A 664 -28.54 -14.85 12.59
C LEU A 664 -27.91 -14.02 11.45
N THR A 665 -27.88 -12.69 11.54
CA THR A 665 -27.19 -11.84 10.54
C THR A 665 -25.68 -12.04 10.60
N SER A 666 -25.10 -12.11 11.80
CA SER A 666 -23.67 -12.40 12.01
C SER A 666 -23.33 -13.81 11.52
N ALA A 667 -24.15 -14.80 11.86
CA ALA A 667 -24.01 -16.16 11.37
C ALA A 667 -24.15 -16.27 9.84
N SER A 668 -24.95 -15.40 9.20
CA SER A 668 -25.11 -15.41 7.74
C SER A 668 -23.83 -15.03 6.99
N VAL A 669 -22.94 -14.24 7.61
CA VAL A 669 -21.62 -13.93 7.05
C VAL A 669 -20.75 -15.19 7.00
N VAL A 670 -20.70 -15.97 8.09
CA VAL A 670 -20.03 -17.28 8.16
C VAL A 670 -20.59 -18.23 7.09
N CYS A 671 -21.92 -18.36 7.02
CA CYS A 671 -22.57 -19.26 6.06
C CYS A 671 -22.32 -18.86 4.60
N ARG A 672 -22.18 -17.55 4.32
CA ARG A 672 -21.81 -17.04 3.00
C ARG A 672 -20.34 -17.32 2.68
N GLU A 673 -19.42 -17.10 3.63
CA GLU A 673 -17.98 -17.34 3.46
C GLU A 673 -17.68 -18.82 3.15
N LEU A 674 -18.36 -19.75 3.83
CA LEU A 674 -18.26 -21.20 3.61
C LEU A 674 -19.02 -21.72 2.37
N ASN A 675 -19.65 -20.84 1.59
CA ASN A 675 -20.56 -21.18 0.48
C ASN A 675 -21.65 -22.20 0.90
N CYS A 676 -22.22 -21.97 2.10
CA CYS A 676 -23.22 -22.80 2.78
C CYS A 676 -24.60 -22.10 2.88
N GLY A 677 -24.88 -21.12 2.00
CA GLY A 677 -26.17 -20.46 1.94
C GLY A 677 -26.44 -19.51 3.12
N SER A 678 -27.66 -19.55 3.67
CA SER A 678 -28.11 -18.67 4.76
C SER A 678 -27.99 -19.34 6.13
N ALA A 679 -27.81 -18.56 7.21
CA ALA A 679 -27.85 -19.09 8.56
C ALA A 679 -29.26 -19.52 8.97
N VAL A 680 -29.37 -20.67 9.65
CA VAL A 680 -30.62 -21.25 10.14
C VAL A 680 -30.67 -21.20 11.66
N LEU A 681 -29.55 -21.50 12.33
CA LEU A 681 -29.45 -21.56 13.78
C LEU A 681 -28.06 -21.11 14.24
N ILE A 682 -28.02 -20.40 15.37
CA ILE A 682 -26.82 -20.11 16.13
C ILE A 682 -27.09 -20.44 17.60
N VAL A 683 -26.16 -21.14 18.26
CA VAL A 683 -26.25 -21.57 19.66
C VAL A 683 -24.90 -21.36 20.32
N THR A 684 -24.88 -20.74 21.50
CA THR A 684 -23.69 -20.77 22.36
C THR A 684 -23.77 -22.02 23.24
N LYS A 685 -22.72 -22.86 23.24
CA LYS A 685 -22.60 -24.04 24.10
C LYS A 685 -21.52 -23.83 25.15
N GLU A 686 -21.72 -24.43 26.32
CA GLU A 686 -20.72 -24.50 27.38
C GLU A 686 -20.00 -25.87 27.31
N GLU A 687 -18.67 -25.85 27.33
CA GLU A 687 -17.81 -27.02 27.43
C GLU A 687 -17.30 -27.20 28.87
N SER A 688 -17.00 -28.45 29.25
CA SER A 688 -16.50 -28.82 30.58
C SER A 688 -15.06 -28.38 30.88
N SER A 689 -14.37 -27.75 29.94
CA SER A 689 -12.96 -27.36 30.06
C SER A 689 -12.73 -25.99 29.44
N VAL A 690 -12.00 -25.13 30.14
CA VAL A 690 -11.61 -23.80 29.65
C VAL A 690 -10.50 -23.95 28.61
N LYS A 691 -10.69 -23.35 27.44
CA LYS A 691 -9.78 -23.42 26.28
C LYS A 691 -9.41 -22.02 25.78
N SER A 692 -8.30 -21.94 25.04
CA SER A 692 -7.97 -20.74 24.26
C SER A 692 -8.93 -20.60 23.07
N ALA A 693 -9.45 -19.39 22.85
CA ALA A 693 -10.48 -19.10 21.87
C ALA A 693 -10.25 -17.72 21.22
N TRP A 694 -10.95 -17.46 20.12
CA TRP A 694 -11.02 -16.13 19.51
C TRP A 694 -12.30 -15.42 19.97
N TRP A 695 -12.16 -14.22 20.54
CA TRP A 695 -13.28 -13.32 20.76
C TRP A 695 -13.47 -12.42 19.53
N ILE A 696 -14.68 -12.42 18.96
CA ILE A 696 -15.08 -11.65 17.79
C ILE A 696 -16.37 -10.88 18.12
N SER A 697 -16.32 -9.54 18.03
CA SER A 697 -17.53 -8.69 18.12
C SER A 697 -18.40 -8.82 16.87
N SER A 698 -19.72 -8.91 17.06
CA SER A 698 -20.70 -8.93 15.97
C SER A 698 -20.66 -7.68 15.08
N ASP A 699 -20.35 -6.50 15.64
CA ASP A 699 -20.18 -5.25 14.89
C ASP A 699 -19.04 -5.36 13.86
N CYS A 700 -17.95 -6.07 14.21
CA CYS A 700 -16.84 -6.30 13.29
C CYS A 700 -17.27 -7.25 12.16
N VAL A 701 -18.09 -8.26 12.44
CA VAL A 701 -18.68 -9.14 11.42
C VAL A 701 -19.59 -8.37 10.46
N HIS A 702 -20.36 -7.40 10.95
CA HIS A 702 -21.22 -6.55 10.11
C HIS A 702 -20.46 -5.47 9.32
N SER A 703 -19.22 -5.13 9.72
CA SER A 703 -18.36 -4.18 8.98
C SER A 703 -17.95 -4.65 7.58
N GLY A 704 -18.10 -5.93 7.27
CA GLY A 704 -17.60 -6.55 6.04
C GLY A 704 -16.12 -6.94 6.06
N SER A 705 -15.43 -6.77 7.20
CA SER A 705 -14.09 -7.33 7.43
C SER A 705 -14.11 -8.87 7.42
N ALA A 706 -12.99 -9.50 7.04
CA ALA A 706 -12.88 -10.96 7.13
C ALA A 706 -12.85 -11.41 8.61
N LEU A 707 -13.43 -12.56 8.93
CA LEU A 707 -13.59 -13.01 10.33
C LEU A 707 -12.25 -13.15 11.08
N ARG A 708 -11.19 -13.61 10.40
CA ARG A 708 -9.82 -13.65 10.93
C ARG A 708 -9.28 -12.27 11.35
N GLU A 709 -9.70 -11.20 10.68
CA GLU A 709 -9.24 -9.83 10.97
C GLU A 709 -9.91 -9.25 12.21
N CYS A 710 -11.07 -9.78 12.59
CA CYS A 710 -11.83 -9.43 13.78
C CYS A 710 -11.44 -10.24 15.03
N ALA A 711 -10.64 -11.30 14.87
CA ALA A 711 -10.23 -12.17 15.95
C ALA A 711 -9.30 -11.46 16.95
N THR A 712 -9.65 -11.57 18.23
CA THR A 712 -8.80 -11.16 19.36
C THR A 712 -8.62 -12.36 20.29
N SER A 713 -7.42 -12.57 20.83
CA SER A 713 -7.13 -13.75 21.67
C SER A 713 -7.88 -13.68 23.00
N SER A 714 -8.53 -14.78 23.38
CA SER A 714 -9.31 -14.91 24.62
C SER A 714 -9.23 -16.34 25.19
N VAL A 715 -9.86 -16.55 26.35
CA VAL A 715 -9.89 -17.82 27.08
C VAL A 715 -11.31 -18.01 27.64
N THR A 716 -11.94 -19.16 27.39
CA THR A 716 -13.36 -19.38 27.70
C THR A 716 -13.74 -20.87 27.78
N SER A 717 -14.85 -21.18 28.44
CA SER A 717 -15.58 -22.46 28.34
C SER A 717 -16.72 -22.41 27.30
N TYR A 718 -17.09 -21.24 26.78
CA TYR A 718 -18.21 -21.08 25.85
C TYR A 718 -17.77 -20.99 24.39
N ILE A 719 -18.47 -21.70 23.51
CA ILE A 719 -18.19 -21.78 22.07
C ILE A 719 -19.46 -21.51 21.23
N LEU A 720 -19.28 -20.94 20.04
CA LEU A 720 -20.38 -20.70 19.10
C LEU A 720 -20.55 -21.88 18.12
N ASN A 721 -21.75 -22.45 18.09
CA ASN A 721 -22.17 -23.41 17.07
C ASN A 721 -23.12 -22.74 16.07
N ILE A 722 -22.87 -22.94 14.78
CA ILE A 722 -23.67 -22.40 13.67
C ILE A 722 -24.16 -23.55 12.80
N THR A 723 -25.41 -23.45 12.35
CA THR A 723 -26.01 -24.32 11.34
C THR A 723 -26.48 -23.46 10.16
N CYS A 724 -25.95 -23.75 8.99
CA CYS A 724 -26.28 -23.09 7.74
C CYS A 724 -27.24 -23.95 6.88
N PHE A 725 -27.89 -23.31 5.93
CA PHE A 725 -28.81 -23.94 4.99
C PHE A 725 -28.06 -24.60 3.83
N ASP A 726 -27.83 -25.90 3.88
CA ASP A 726 -27.25 -26.64 2.76
C ASP A 726 -28.31 -26.97 1.68
N PRO A 727 -28.28 -26.31 0.49
CA PRO A 727 -29.25 -26.56 -0.57
C PRO A 727 -29.09 -27.96 -1.20
N THR A 728 -27.89 -28.57 -1.13
CA THR A 728 -27.62 -29.89 -1.71
C THR A 728 -28.28 -30.99 -0.89
N VAL A 729 -28.14 -30.92 0.45
CA VAL A 729 -28.84 -31.81 1.39
C VAL A 729 -30.36 -31.66 1.26
N HIS A 730 -30.86 -30.43 1.08
CA HIS A 730 -32.29 -30.23 0.95
C HIS A 730 -32.85 -30.76 -0.37
N MET A 731 -32.14 -30.58 -1.50
CA MET A 731 -32.49 -31.18 -2.79
C MET A 731 -32.50 -32.71 -2.71
N ILE A 732 -31.50 -33.33 -2.08
CA ILE A 732 -31.47 -34.79 -1.85
C ILE A 732 -32.69 -35.23 -1.03
N ARG A 733 -32.99 -34.56 0.10
CA ARG A 733 -34.18 -34.87 0.92
C ARG A 733 -35.49 -34.73 0.15
N VAL A 734 -35.64 -33.69 -0.69
CA VAL A 734 -36.85 -33.48 -1.51
C VAL A 734 -36.97 -34.54 -2.60
N VAL A 735 -35.89 -34.91 -3.29
CA VAL A 735 -35.88 -35.98 -4.30
C VAL A 735 -36.23 -37.32 -3.67
N VAL A 736 -35.67 -37.65 -2.50
CA VAL A 736 -36.00 -38.88 -1.75
C VAL A 736 -37.46 -38.89 -1.27
N LEU A 737 -37.99 -37.74 -0.80
CA LEU A 737 -39.41 -37.60 -0.45
C LEU A 737 -40.34 -37.78 -1.66
N LEU A 738 -39.98 -37.20 -2.81
CA LEU A 738 -40.75 -37.36 -4.05
C LEU A 738 -40.71 -38.80 -4.56
N LEU A 739 -39.55 -39.45 -4.53
CA LEU A 739 -39.39 -40.86 -4.91
C LEU A 739 -40.17 -41.80 -3.99
N THR A 740 -40.10 -41.61 -2.68
CA THR A 740 -40.87 -42.41 -1.72
C THR A 740 -42.38 -42.18 -1.87
N LEU A 741 -42.84 -40.94 -2.08
CA LEU A 741 -44.24 -40.65 -2.38
C LEU A 741 -44.70 -41.31 -3.70
N LEU A 742 -43.83 -41.34 -4.72
CA LEU A 742 -44.12 -41.98 -6.01
C LEU A 742 -44.19 -43.51 -5.89
N VAL A 743 -43.31 -44.12 -5.09
CA VAL A 743 -43.39 -45.56 -4.74
C VAL A 743 -44.67 -45.88 -3.94
N VAL A 744 -45.01 -45.07 -2.93
CA VAL A 744 -46.24 -45.27 -2.13
C VAL A 744 -47.50 -45.09 -2.97
N THR A 745 -47.58 -44.06 -3.82
CA THR A 745 -48.74 -43.83 -4.68
C THR A 745 -48.88 -44.86 -5.80
N THR A 746 -47.78 -45.35 -6.37
CA THR A 746 -47.83 -46.47 -7.33
C THR A 746 -48.24 -47.78 -6.64
N ALA A 747 -47.71 -48.09 -5.45
CA ALA A 747 -48.14 -49.25 -4.65
C ALA A 747 -49.64 -49.19 -4.30
N LEU A 748 -50.13 -48.03 -3.84
CA LEU A 748 -51.56 -47.79 -3.57
C LEU A 748 -52.41 -47.91 -4.84
N TYR A 749 -51.93 -47.42 -5.99
CA TYR A 749 -52.62 -47.57 -7.27
C TYR A 749 -52.73 -49.05 -7.69
N PHE A 750 -51.67 -49.85 -7.56
CA PHE A 750 -51.71 -51.28 -7.84
C PHE A 750 -52.59 -52.04 -6.84
N TYR A 751 -52.56 -51.69 -5.55
CA TYR A 751 -53.46 -52.24 -4.53
C TYR A 751 -54.94 -51.96 -4.85
N CYS A 752 -55.29 -50.70 -5.15
CA CYS A 752 -56.64 -50.29 -5.56
C CYS A 752 -57.08 -50.88 -6.92
N LYS A 753 -56.13 -51.20 -7.81
CA LYS A 753 -56.40 -51.90 -9.07
C LYS A 753 -56.67 -53.39 -8.85
N ALA A 754 -55.97 -54.02 -7.90
CA ALA A 754 -56.20 -55.40 -7.50
C ALA A 754 -57.55 -55.58 -6.75
N SER A 755 -57.88 -54.67 -5.83
CA SER A 755 -59.14 -54.74 -5.06
C SER A 755 -60.40 -54.47 -5.89
N ARG A 756 -60.29 -53.73 -7.01
CA ARG A 756 -61.39 -53.55 -7.99
C ARG A 756 -61.76 -54.82 -8.77
N GLY A 757 -61.04 -55.93 -8.59
CA GLY A 757 -61.33 -57.21 -9.24
C GLY A 757 -62.34 -58.12 -8.52
N GLN A 758 -62.66 -57.86 -7.24
CA GLN A 758 -63.55 -58.71 -6.45
C GLN A 758 -64.98 -58.17 -6.41
N LYS A 759 -65.94 -58.96 -6.93
CA LYS A 759 -67.38 -58.73 -6.73
C LYS A 759 -67.77 -59.00 -5.27
N PRO A 760 -68.72 -58.25 -4.68
CA PRO A 760 -69.20 -58.51 -3.33
C PRO A 760 -69.99 -59.82 -3.28
N GLY A 761 -69.52 -60.77 -2.48
CA GLY A 761 -70.12 -62.08 -2.31
C GLY A 761 -70.58 -62.32 -0.87
N ARG A 762 -71.90 -62.27 -0.68
CA ARG A 762 -72.69 -62.82 0.43
C ARG A 762 -72.39 -62.28 1.85
N GLN A 763 -73.45 -61.77 2.46
CA GLN A 763 -73.50 -61.26 3.82
C GLN A 763 -73.89 -62.41 4.78
N GLU A 764 -73.07 -62.66 5.81
CA GLU A 764 -73.42 -63.46 6.99
C GLU A 764 -72.94 -62.70 8.24
N ASN A 765 -73.78 -62.66 9.27
CA ASN A 765 -73.57 -61.86 10.48
C ASN A 765 -72.85 -62.69 11.55
N ILE A 766 -71.86 -62.12 12.24
CA ILE A 766 -71.49 -62.48 13.63
C ILE A 766 -71.20 -61.18 14.39
N GLU A 767 -71.57 -61.14 15.67
CA GLU A 767 -71.62 -59.97 16.54
C GLU A 767 -70.24 -59.34 16.88
N LEU A 768 -70.26 -58.04 17.17
CA LEU A 768 -69.24 -57.35 17.96
C LEU A 768 -69.82 -57.04 19.32
N ASP A 769 -69.28 -57.67 20.37
CA ASP A 769 -69.47 -57.25 21.76
C ASP A 769 -68.29 -56.39 22.23
N ASP A 770 -68.59 -55.49 23.17
CA ASP A 770 -67.69 -54.49 23.77
C ASP A 770 -66.40 -55.06 24.39
N TYR A 771 -65.36 -54.23 24.51
CA TYR A 771 -64.83 -53.83 25.83
C TYR A 771 -63.82 -52.67 25.77
N ASN A 772 -63.85 -51.87 26.85
CA ASN A 772 -63.23 -50.54 27.02
C ASN A 772 -61.70 -50.42 26.88
N LEU A 773 -61.27 -49.19 26.56
CA LEU A 773 -59.92 -48.70 26.87
C LEU A 773 -59.67 -48.65 28.39
N GLY A 774 -58.48 -49.05 28.82
CA GLY A 774 -58.00 -48.87 30.20
C GLY A 774 -56.49 -48.67 30.25
N VAL A 775 -56.06 -47.47 30.67
CA VAL A 775 -54.65 -47.13 30.93
C VAL A 775 -54.32 -47.43 32.40
N PRO A 776 -53.18 -48.07 32.72
CA PRO A 776 -52.61 -48.07 34.06
C PRO A 776 -51.46 -47.05 34.20
N ALA A 777 -51.33 -46.48 35.39
CA ALA A 777 -50.27 -45.55 35.78
C ALA A 777 -49.66 -45.96 37.15
N ALA A 778 -48.49 -45.37 37.48
CA ALA A 778 -47.67 -45.62 38.67
C ALA A 778 -47.04 -47.04 38.76
N GLY A 779 -45.89 -47.25 39.43
CA GLY A 779 -44.95 -46.31 40.09
C GLY A 779 -44.01 -47.05 41.05
N GLY A 780 -42.89 -46.43 41.44
CA GLY A 780 -42.01 -46.90 42.52
C GLY A 780 -40.83 -47.82 42.12
N GLY A 781 -39.64 -47.55 42.70
CA GLY A 781 -38.53 -48.53 42.86
C GLY A 781 -38.64 -49.24 44.22
N PRO A 782 -37.55 -49.71 44.88
CA PRO A 782 -36.12 -49.57 44.58
C PRO A 782 -35.33 -50.91 44.67
N THR A 783 -34.00 -50.86 44.92
CA THR A 783 -33.09 -51.96 45.40
C THR A 783 -32.87 -53.16 44.44
N GLU A 784 -31.77 -53.93 44.40
CA GLU A 784 -30.37 -53.95 44.91
C GLU A 784 -29.63 -55.04 44.04
N GLU A 785 -28.30 -55.22 43.91
CA GLU A 785 -27.10 -54.68 44.58
C GLU A 785 -25.84 -54.73 43.63
N GLU A 786 -24.62 -54.82 44.20
CA GLU A 786 -23.27 -55.25 43.73
C GLU A 786 -22.98 -55.72 42.27
N GLY A 787 -21.77 -55.58 41.69
CA GLY A 787 -20.50 -55.03 42.20
C GLY A 787 -19.26 -55.76 41.61
N ALA A 788 -18.27 -55.03 41.09
CA ALA A 788 -16.89 -55.51 40.85
C ALA A 788 -15.92 -54.34 40.60
N GLN A 789 -14.77 -54.34 41.28
CA GLN A 789 -13.69 -53.35 41.16
C GLN A 789 -12.47 -53.93 40.43
N GLY A 790 -11.56 -53.06 39.96
CA GLY A 790 -10.24 -53.41 39.39
C GLY A 790 -9.96 -52.61 38.12
N ALA A 791 -9.33 -51.43 38.15
CA ALA A 791 -7.91 -51.16 38.47
C ALA A 791 -6.94 -51.62 37.37
N GLU A 792 -6.72 -50.75 36.37
CA GLU A 792 -5.43 -50.08 36.08
C GLU A 792 -5.67 -48.77 35.29
#